data_AF-A0AAE1WJV7-F1
#
_entry.id   AF-A0AAE1WJV7-F1
#
_cell.length_a   1.000
_cell.length_b   1.000
_cell.length_c   1.000
_cell.angle_alpha   90.00
_cell.angle_beta   90.00
_cell.angle_gamma   90.00
#
_symmetry.space_group_name_H-M   'P 1'
#
loop_
_entity.id
_entity.type
_entity.pdbx_description
1 polymer ?
#
loop_
_entity_poly.entity_id
_entity_poly.type
_entity_poly.pdbx_seq_one_letter_code
_entity_poly.pdbx_strand_id
1 'polypeptide(L)'
;MDSGGGASLPSSCPDARKRRVSYFYEPTIGDYYYGQGHPMKPHRIRMAHNLIVHYSLHRRMEINRPFPAGPGDIGRFHSLEYVEFLSSVTPDTLHDHTHARHLKRFNVGEDCPVFDGIFGFCQASAGGSIGAAVKLNRQDADIAINWAGGLHHAKKSEASGFCYVNDIVLGILELLKVHRRVLYIDIDIHHGDGVEEAFYVTDRVMTVSFHKFGEFFPGTGHIKDIGVGAGKYYALNVPLNDGLNDDNFRSLFRPIIQKVMEVYQPDAVVLQCGADSLAGDRLGCFNLSVKGHADCLRFLRSFNVPLMVLGGGGYTMRNVARCWCYETAVAVGVEPDNRLPYNEYFEYFGPDYTLHVEPNHMENLNTERDLEKIRILLLDQLSKLQHVPSVPFQNTPPTTEVPEEREEPMEVRAKPRIWNGEVYYESDDDEEEDEKPRDRSMNDDDAFETSTNLSGVQELLEIGLPDHESSGTKPTPHSKDHRAFSTHHSPQAMPLLKSHQSHTPAQTNYQYEDDDGIPIEHVKLLLNSSPAKLHQVLQVSRAADHPLAGSRLLLLDAPGNIHSISYLFKSLTNAYYDVFATLPPILPPGPLGILGFGAGSAARIILELYPQTVIHGWELDPSVISVAREYFGLEKLEKKYPDRLFIHTGNALNSSVKDGFAGILIDLFSKGCVIPELQDAATWEKLKKRLRDGGRMMVNVGGSCVEPEDIRKDGSVIMEETLKAMHKVFPGEVSVLSLENRKDDSSVALTGELPEANEWKKALKRPLKFYVDMWEPYK
;
A
#
# COMPACT_ATOMS: atom_id res chain seq x y z
N MET A 1 19.77 -39.56 39.49
CA MET A 1 20.23 -38.38 40.24
C MET A 1 21.54 -37.84 39.68
N ASP A 2 21.56 -36.90 38.73
CA ASP A 2 20.70 -36.78 37.55
C ASP A 2 21.44 -35.98 36.46
N SER A 3 21.06 -36.19 35.21
CA SER A 3 21.63 -35.54 34.03
C SER A 3 20.76 -34.37 33.57
N GLY A 4 21.39 -33.38 32.93
CA GLY A 4 20.73 -32.16 32.47
C GLY A 4 21.56 -31.37 31.45
N GLY A 5 22.05 -32.03 30.40
CA GLY A 5 22.77 -31.38 29.31
C GLY A 5 21.83 -30.54 28.44
N GLY A 6 22.31 -29.40 27.93
CA GLY A 6 21.52 -28.53 27.06
C GLY A 6 21.12 -29.22 25.75
N ALA A 7 19.81 -29.29 25.49
CA ALA A 7 19.28 -29.93 24.29
C ALA A 7 19.45 -29.03 23.06
N SER A 8 20.29 -29.46 22.11
CA SER A 8 20.24 -28.93 20.75
C SER A 8 18.96 -29.39 20.06
N LEU A 9 18.29 -28.51 19.31
CA LEU A 9 17.07 -28.85 18.58
C LEU A 9 17.36 -29.92 17.51
N PRO A 10 16.49 -30.94 17.34
CA PRO A 10 16.68 -31.98 16.34
C PRO A 10 16.46 -31.44 14.93
N SER A 11 17.52 -31.39 14.13
CA SER A 11 17.46 -30.92 12.74
C SER A 11 16.71 -31.91 11.83
N SER A 12 15.54 -31.54 11.36
CA SER A 12 14.76 -32.27 10.35
C SER A 12 15.35 -32.12 8.95
N CYS A 13 16.47 -32.83 8.72
CA CYS A 13 17.25 -32.89 7.49
C CYS A 13 17.97 -31.57 7.10
N PRO A 14 19.24 -31.36 7.49
CA PRO A 14 20.06 -30.28 6.91
C PRO A 14 20.35 -30.56 5.43
N ASP A 15 20.50 -29.50 4.62
CA ASP A 15 20.84 -29.65 3.20
C ASP A 15 22.12 -30.47 3.00
N ALA A 16 22.14 -31.31 1.97
CA ALA A 16 23.37 -31.98 1.53
C ALA A 16 24.46 -30.98 1.04
N ARG A 17 24.08 -29.73 0.73
CA ARG A 17 24.99 -28.65 0.30
C ARG A 17 24.39 -27.28 0.60
N LYS A 18 25.22 -26.33 1.10
CA LYS A 18 24.83 -24.92 1.22
C LYS A 18 24.41 -24.37 -0.16
N ARG A 19 23.15 -23.95 -0.26
CA ARG A 19 22.56 -23.33 -1.46
C ARG A 19 23.15 -21.94 -1.73
N ARG A 20 23.40 -21.61 -3.00
CA ARG A 20 23.61 -20.24 -3.49
C ARG A 20 22.26 -19.57 -3.69
N VAL A 21 22.08 -18.39 -3.13
CA VAL A 21 20.84 -17.61 -3.24
C VAL A 21 21.13 -16.32 -4.01
N SER A 22 20.28 -16.02 -4.98
CA SER A 22 20.20 -14.74 -5.67
C SER A 22 18.90 -14.04 -5.26
N TYR A 23 18.92 -12.72 -5.10
CA TYR A 23 17.74 -11.92 -4.76
C TYR A 23 17.66 -10.70 -5.68
N PHE A 24 16.50 -10.50 -6.31
CA PHE A 24 16.21 -9.39 -7.20
C PHE A 24 15.44 -8.30 -6.49
N TYR A 25 15.92 -7.06 -6.60
CA TYR A 25 15.27 -5.88 -6.04
C TYR A 25 15.49 -4.65 -6.92
N GLU A 26 14.40 -3.97 -7.26
CA GLU A 26 14.43 -2.64 -7.86
C GLU A 26 14.17 -1.59 -6.78
N PRO A 27 15.12 -0.69 -6.47
CA PRO A 27 14.94 0.35 -5.46
C PRO A 27 13.66 1.19 -5.60
N THR A 28 13.19 1.48 -6.82
CA THR A 28 11.97 2.28 -7.04
C THR A 28 10.67 1.49 -6.90
N ILE A 29 10.71 0.16 -6.70
CA ILE A 29 9.49 -0.66 -6.68
C ILE A 29 8.52 -0.27 -5.55
N GLY A 30 9.04 0.33 -4.47
CA GLY A 30 8.27 0.81 -3.33
C GLY A 30 7.66 2.21 -3.48
N ASP A 31 7.89 2.89 -4.60
CA ASP A 31 7.34 4.21 -4.92
C ASP A 31 6.07 4.13 -5.78
N TYR A 32 5.86 3.03 -6.52
CA TYR A 32 4.64 2.84 -7.30
C TYR A 32 3.42 2.74 -6.38
N TYR A 33 2.41 3.56 -6.68
CA TYR A 33 1.19 3.70 -5.90
C TYR A 33 0.00 3.36 -6.79
N TYR A 34 -0.73 2.28 -6.45
CA TYR A 34 -1.88 1.82 -7.25
C TYR A 34 -3.06 2.80 -7.24
N GLY A 35 -3.13 3.69 -6.25
CA GLY A 35 -4.25 4.60 -6.04
C GLY A 35 -4.77 4.59 -4.60
N GLN A 36 -5.75 5.45 -4.38
CA GLN A 36 -6.35 5.74 -3.08
C GLN A 36 -7.29 4.61 -2.64
N GLY A 37 -7.39 4.36 -1.32
CA GLY A 37 -8.07 3.19 -0.73
C GLY A 37 -7.46 1.81 -1.09
N HIS A 38 -6.69 1.71 -2.17
CA HIS A 38 -6.33 0.45 -2.82
C HIS A 38 -5.50 -0.50 -1.93
N PRO A 39 -5.83 -1.80 -1.86
CA PRO A 39 -5.20 -2.74 -0.93
C PRO A 39 -3.79 -3.14 -1.37
N MET A 40 -3.52 -3.30 -2.67
CA MET A 40 -2.17 -3.57 -3.17
C MET A 40 -1.27 -2.34 -2.97
N LYS A 41 -0.27 -2.48 -2.10
CA LYS A 41 0.71 -1.41 -1.79
C LYS A 41 2.14 -1.91 -2.01
N PRO A 42 2.77 -1.63 -3.18
CA PRO A 42 4.13 -2.07 -3.51
C PRO A 42 5.21 -1.71 -2.49
N HIS A 43 4.98 -0.67 -1.67
CA HIS A 43 5.80 -0.30 -0.52
C HIS A 43 6.14 -1.48 0.43
N ARG A 44 5.27 -2.49 0.55
CA ARG A 44 5.53 -3.72 1.32
C ARG A 44 6.82 -4.45 0.89
N ILE A 45 7.19 -4.35 -0.39
CA ILE A 45 8.43 -4.92 -0.96
C ILE A 45 9.67 -4.17 -0.42
N ARG A 46 9.58 -2.83 -0.28
CA ARG A 46 10.64 -2.00 0.33
C ARG A 46 10.77 -2.27 1.83
N MET A 47 9.67 -2.44 2.55
CA MET A 47 9.69 -2.86 3.96
C MET A 47 10.35 -4.24 4.13
N ALA A 48 10.02 -5.22 3.27
CA ALA A 48 10.65 -6.53 3.27
C ALA A 48 12.16 -6.46 2.99
N HIS A 49 12.56 -5.71 1.96
CA HIS A 49 13.97 -5.46 1.63
C HIS A 49 14.74 -4.85 2.81
N ASN A 50 14.15 -3.86 3.47
CA ASN A 50 14.75 -3.15 4.59
C ASN A 50 14.98 -4.08 5.81
N LEU A 51 14.01 -4.94 6.16
CA LEU A 51 14.23 -5.99 7.17
C LEU A 51 15.32 -6.99 6.74
N ILE A 52 15.33 -7.43 5.48
CA ILE A 52 16.36 -8.33 4.92
C ILE A 52 17.77 -7.72 5.01
N VAL A 53 17.88 -6.40 4.86
CA VAL A 53 19.12 -5.66 5.07
C VAL A 53 19.51 -5.64 6.54
N HIS A 54 18.63 -5.22 7.45
CA HIS A 54 18.96 -5.09 8.89
C HIS A 54 19.21 -6.43 9.61
N TYR A 55 18.52 -7.51 9.22
CA TYR A 55 18.87 -8.87 9.66
C TYR A 55 20.18 -9.41 9.04
N SER A 56 20.90 -8.60 8.26
CA SER A 56 22.15 -8.96 7.57
C SER A 56 22.05 -10.17 6.62
N LEU A 57 20.83 -10.51 6.18
CA LEU A 57 20.59 -11.61 5.23
C LEU A 57 21.19 -11.30 3.85
N HIS A 58 21.21 -10.02 3.47
CA HIS A 58 21.90 -9.51 2.28
C HIS A 58 23.36 -10.00 2.16
N ARG A 59 24.06 -10.22 3.27
CA ARG A 59 25.47 -10.68 3.30
C ARG A 59 25.64 -12.18 2.99
N ARG A 60 24.55 -12.89 2.69
CA ARG A 60 24.52 -14.35 2.46
C ARG A 60 24.00 -14.74 1.08
N MET A 61 23.66 -13.76 0.24
CA MET A 61 23.09 -13.93 -1.10
C MET A 61 23.61 -12.87 -2.06
N GLU A 62 23.49 -13.12 -3.36
CA GLU A 62 23.82 -12.14 -4.40
C GLU A 62 22.61 -11.24 -4.63
N ILE A 63 22.73 -9.93 -4.36
CA ILE A 63 21.67 -8.96 -4.70
C ILE A 63 21.92 -8.46 -6.13
N ASN A 64 20.90 -8.64 -6.98
CA ASN A 64 20.88 -8.20 -8.37
C ASN A 64 19.80 -7.14 -8.54
N ARG A 65 20.08 -6.08 -9.31
CA ARG A 65 19.03 -5.19 -9.82
C ARG A 65 18.40 -5.87 -11.05
N PRO A 66 17.06 -5.91 -11.19
CA PRO A 66 16.45 -6.45 -12.40
C PRO A 66 16.70 -5.52 -13.59
N PHE A 67 16.97 -6.10 -14.77
CA PHE A 67 16.84 -5.37 -16.03
C PHE A 67 15.33 -5.22 -16.32
N PRO A 68 14.81 -4.00 -16.56
CA PRO A 68 13.40 -3.82 -16.88
C PRO A 68 13.01 -4.61 -18.14
N ALA A 69 12.02 -5.50 -18.04
CA ALA A 69 11.59 -6.33 -19.16
C ALA A 69 11.10 -5.47 -20.33
N GLY A 70 11.55 -5.74 -21.56
CA GLY A 70 11.09 -5.00 -22.73
C GLY A 70 9.66 -5.38 -23.15
N PRO A 71 8.98 -4.56 -23.98
CA PRO A 71 7.71 -4.96 -24.60
C PRO A 71 7.79 -6.31 -25.33
N GLY A 72 8.94 -6.63 -25.95
CA GLY A 72 9.19 -7.91 -26.58
C GLY A 72 9.33 -9.09 -25.61
N ASP A 73 9.81 -8.87 -24.39
CA ASP A 73 9.88 -9.90 -23.35
C ASP A 73 8.50 -10.21 -22.79
N ILE A 74 7.73 -9.16 -22.46
CA ILE A 74 6.35 -9.27 -21.97
C ILE A 74 5.45 -9.91 -23.05
N GLY A 75 5.65 -9.54 -24.31
CA GLY A 75 4.99 -10.12 -25.49
C GLY A 75 5.31 -11.59 -25.79
N ARG A 76 6.19 -12.26 -25.02
CA ARG A 76 6.39 -13.72 -25.10
C ARG A 76 5.17 -14.52 -24.62
N PHE A 77 4.34 -13.93 -23.76
CA PHE A 77 3.07 -14.50 -23.32
C PHE A 77 1.88 -13.63 -23.74
N HIS A 78 1.95 -12.35 -23.38
CA HIS A 78 0.89 -11.36 -23.56
C HIS A 78 0.66 -11.01 -25.03
N SER A 79 -0.57 -10.61 -25.39
CA SER A 79 -0.83 -10.13 -26.75
C SER A 79 -0.20 -8.74 -26.98
N LEU A 80 0.31 -8.53 -28.19
CA LEU A 80 1.00 -7.28 -28.56
C LEU A 80 0.11 -6.04 -28.29
N GLU A 81 -1.15 -6.09 -28.69
CA GLU A 81 -2.11 -4.99 -28.47
C GLU A 81 -2.32 -4.64 -26.98
N TYR A 82 -2.21 -5.63 -26.08
CA TYR A 82 -2.31 -5.41 -24.62
C TYR A 82 -1.01 -4.82 -24.05
N VAL A 83 0.15 -5.28 -24.52
CA VAL A 83 1.45 -4.71 -24.11
C VAL A 83 1.63 -3.28 -24.64
N GLU A 84 1.24 -3.02 -25.88
CA GLU A 84 1.21 -1.67 -26.46
C GLU A 84 0.33 -0.74 -25.63
N PHE A 85 -0.89 -1.17 -25.28
CA PHE A 85 -1.78 -0.42 -24.39
C PHE A 85 -1.17 -0.16 -23.00
N LEU A 86 -0.63 -1.19 -22.32
CA LEU A 86 0.00 -1.00 -21.00
C LEU A 86 1.20 -0.04 -21.08
N SER A 87 1.92 -0.01 -22.20
CA SER A 87 3.06 0.89 -22.42
C SER A 87 2.68 2.33 -22.82
N SER A 88 1.42 2.57 -23.23
CA SER A 88 0.92 3.90 -23.63
C SER A 88 -0.04 4.53 -22.63
N VAL A 89 -0.70 3.74 -21.78
CA VAL A 89 -1.72 4.22 -20.86
C VAL A 89 -1.11 4.93 -19.63
N THR A 90 -1.63 6.12 -19.37
CA THR A 90 -1.31 7.01 -18.25
C THR A 90 -2.60 7.69 -17.76
N PRO A 91 -2.64 8.27 -16.54
CA PRO A 91 -3.81 9.01 -16.05
C PRO A 91 -4.30 10.12 -17.00
N ASP A 92 -3.38 10.86 -17.63
CA ASP A 92 -3.72 11.88 -18.64
C ASP A 92 -4.50 11.29 -19.84
N THR A 93 -4.05 10.15 -20.36
CA THR A 93 -4.62 9.51 -21.57
C THR A 93 -6.04 8.93 -21.37
N LEU A 94 -6.52 8.81 -20.13
CA LEU A 94 -7.86 8.26 -19.82
C LEU A 94 -9.01 8.97 -20.56
N HIS A 95 -8.81 10.24 -20.91
CA HIS A 95 -9.78 11.08 -21.59
C HIS A 95 -9.91 10.81 -23.10
N ASP A 96 -9.00 10.02 -23.69
CA ASP A 96 -9.06 9.67 -25.11
C ASP A 96 -10.09 8.56 -25.38
N HIS A 97 -10.96 8.80 -26.37
CA HIS A 97 -11.93 7.83 -26.87
C HIS A 97 -11.33 6.50 -27.36
N THR A 98 -10.04 6.46 -27.75
CA THR A 98 -9.38 5.18 -28.07
C THR A 98 -9.10 4.37 -26.80
N HIS A 99 -8.50 5.01 -25.79
CA HIS A 99 -8.16 4.41 -24.50
C HIS A 99 -9.42 3.96 -23.73
N ALA A 100 -10.51 4.73 -23.78
CA ALA A 100 -11.80 4.37 -23.19
C ALA A 100 -12.35 2.99 -23.64
N ARG A 101 -12.04 2.55 -24.87
CA ARG A 101 -12.41 1.21 -25.35
C ARG A 101 -11.43 0.14 -24.86
N HIS A 102 -10.14 0.48 -24.77
CA HIS A 102 -9.09 -0.46 -24.36
C HIS A 102 -9.15 -0.78 -22.86
N LEU A 103 -9.41 0.21 -21.99
CA LEU A 103 -9.66 0.01 -20.56
C LEU A 103 -10.64 -1.13 -20.29
N LYS A 104 -11.85 -1.05 -20.87
CA LYS A 104 -12.89 -2.09 -20.73
C LYS A 104 -12.56 -3.40 -21.45
N ARG A 105 -11.79 -3.38 -22.55
CA ARG A 105 -11.38 -4.59 -23.28
C ARG A 105 -10.32 -5.41 -22.52
N PHE A 106 -9.44 -4.71 -21.80
CA PHE A 106 -8.28 -5.27 -21.14
C PHE A 106 -8.43 -5.30 -19.60
N ASN A 107 -9.66 -5.12 -19.11
CA ASN A 107 -10.05 -5.13 -17.70
C ASN A 107 -9.17 -4.24 -16.79
N VAL A 108 -8.84 -3.04 -17.27
CA VAL A 108 -8.13 -2.00 -16.51
C VAL A 108 -9.13 -0.89 -16.17
N GLY A 109 -9.29 -0.60 -14.88
CA GLY A 109 -10.41 0.16 -14.33
C GLY A 109 -10.50 0.06 -12.81
N GLU A 110 -11.43 -0.76 -12.30
CA GLU A 110 -11.79 -0.86 -10.87
C GLU A 110 -10.70 -1.60 -10.05
N ASP A 111 -10.66 -2.94 -10.08
CA ASP A 111 -9.65 -3.75 -9.36
C ASP A 111 -8.23 -3.71 -9.98
N CYS A 112 -8.06 -2.95 -11.06
CA CYS A 112 -6.82 -2.85 -11.85
C CYS A 112 -6.68 -1.40 -12.37
N PRO A 113 -6.44 -0.41 -11.50
CA PRO A 113 -6.42 1.01 -11.85
C PRO A 113 -5.28 1.41 -12.79
N VAL A 114 -5.45 2.53 -13.49
CA VAL A 114 -4.35 3.22 -14.16
C VAL A 114 -3.67 4.17 -13.17
N PHE A 115 -2.36 4.00 -12.98
CA PHE A 115 -1.55 4.84 -12.12
C PHE A 115 -0.21 5.19 -12.81
N ASP A 116 0.46 6.25 -12.34
CA ASP A 116 1.71 6.70 -12.92
C ASP A 116 2.82 5.65 -12.82
N GLY A 117 3.43 5.35 -13.96
CA GLY A 117 4.48 4.33 -14.05
C GLY A 117 3.98 2.88 -14.01
N ILE A 118 2.68 2.62 -14.21
CA ILE A 118 2.10 1.27 -14.33
C ILE A 118 2.95 0.31 -15.20
N PHE A 119 3.45 0.77 -16.35
CA PHE A 119 4.34 -0.04 -17.19
C PHE A 119 5.68 -0.29 -16.50
N GLY A 120 6.32 0.73 -15.93
CA GLY A 120 7.60 0.60 -15.21
C GLY A 120 7.54 -0.38 -14.04
N PHE A 121 6.43 -0.40 -13.30
CA PHE A 121 6.14 -1.41 -12.28
C PHE A 121 6.11 -2.82 -12.89
N CYS A 122 5.37 -3.01 -13.99
CA CYS A 122 5.30 -4.30 -14.70
C CYS A 122 6.67 -4.73 -15.25
N GLN A 123 7.46 -3.81 -15.81
CA GLN A 123 8.79 -4.09 -16.35
C GLN A 123 9.77 -4.52 -15.26
N ALA A 124 9.74 -3.87 -14.08
CA ALA A 124 10.58 -4.23 -12.94
C ALA A 124 10.18 -5.58 -12.33
N SER A 125 8.88 -5.83 -12.16
CA SER A 125 8.34 -7.10 -11.67
C SER A 125 8.70 -8.28 -12.59
N ALA A 126 8.37 -8.18 -13.89
CA ALA A 126 8.70 -9.19 -14.89
C ALA A 126 10.21 -9.36 -15.09
N GLY A 127 10.96 -8.26 -15.08
CA GLY A 127 12.42 -8.27 -15.19
C GLY A 127 13.10 -9.06 -14.08
N GLY A 128 12.60 -8.97 -12.84
CA GLY A 128 13.08 -9.75 -11.71
C GLY A 128 12.84 -11.26 -11.88
N SER A 129 11.65 -11.66 -12.33
CA SER A 129 11.29 -13.08 -12.48
C SER A 129 11.94 -13.72 -13.70
N ILE A 130 12.12 -12.98 -14.80
CA ILE A 130 12.92 -13.42 -15.94
C ILE A 130 14.40 -13.52 -15.55
N GLY A 131 14.95 -12.52 -14.85
CA GLY A 131 16.34 -12.55 -14.35
C GLY A 131 16.61 -13.72 -13.39
N ALA A 132 15.67 -14.01 -12.50
CA ALA A 132 15.70 -15.17 -11.61
C ALA A 132 15.73 -16.49 -12.39
N ALA A 133 14.84 -16.66 -13.38
CA ALA A 133 14.83 -17.82 -14.26
C ALA A 133 16.13 -17.97 -15.06
N VAL A 134 16.73 -16.87 -15.53
CA VAL A 134 18.03 -16.89 -16.23
C VAL A 134 19.17 -17.34 -15.32
N LYS A 135 19.27 -16.83 -14.07
CA LYS A 135 20.27 -17.27 -13.09
C LYS A 135 20.15 -18.76 -12.74
N LEU A 136 18.93 -19.30 -12.69
CA LEU A 136 18.67 -20.72 -12.45
C LEU A 136 19.03 -21.58 -13.68
N ASN A 137 18.60 -21.18 -14.88
CA ASN A 137 18.94 -21.85 -16.15
C ASN A 137 20.46 -21.94 -16.38
N ARG A 138 21.19 -20.87 -16.06
CA ARG A 138 22.66 -20.80 -16.15
C ARG A 138 23.38 -21.59 -15.05
N GLN A 139 22.65 -22.04 -14.02
CA GLN A 139 23.17 -22.63 -12.80
C GLN A 139 24.09 -21.68 -12.01
N ASP A 140 23.89 -20.36 -12.12
CA ASP A 140 24.60 -19.33 -11.34
C ASP A 140 24.10 -19.29 -9.89
N ALA A 141 22.80 -19.50 -9.69
CA ALA A 141 22.14 -19.62 -8.40
C ALA A 141 21.48 -21.01 -8.23
N ASP A 142 21.27 -21.43 -6.98
CA ASP A 142 20.50 -22.63 -6.64
C ASP A 142 19.08 -22.28 -6.13
N ILE A 143 18.89 -21.06 -5.63
CA ILE A 143 17.60 -20.43 -5.33
C ILE A 143 17.64 -18.99 -5.86
N ALA A 144 16.57 -18.51 -6.51
CA ALA A 144 16.47 -17.13 -6.97
C ALA A 144 15.14 -16.50 -6.49
N ILE A 145 15.21 -15.34 -5.83
CA ILE A 145 14.10 -14.70 -5.13
C ILE A 145 13.72 -13.39 -5.84
N ASN A 146 12.43 -13.16 -6.10
CA ASN A 146 11.88 -11.88 -6.55
C ASN A 146 10.57 -11.52 -5.82
N TRP A 147 10.67 -10.78 -4.70
CA TRP A 147 9.51 -10.33 -3.93
C TRP A 147 8.64 -9.28 -4.64
N ALA A 148 9.07 -8.76 -5.80
CA ALA A 148 8.25 -7.90 -6.66
C ALA A 148 7.44 -8.66 -7.72
N GLY A 149 7.71 -9.96 -7.89
CA GLY A 149 6.95 -10.87 -8.75
C GLY A 149 5.84 -11.61 -8.00
N GLY A 150 5.20 -12.57 -8.67
CA GLY A 150 4.12 -13.38 -8.11
C GLY A 150 2.72 -12.95 -8.54
N LEU A 151 2.58 -12.18 -9.62
CA LEU A 151 1.33 -11.57 -10.09
C LEU A 151 0.48 -12.58 -10.88
N HIS A 152 0.04 -13.63 -10.18
CA HIS A 152 -0.53 -14.85 -10.74
C HIS A 152 -1.87 -14.70 -11.51
N HIS A 153 -2.65 -13.65 -11.25
CA HIS A 153 -3.98 -13.46 -11.85
C HIS A 153 -3.98 -12.90 -13.27
N ALA A 154 -2.91 -12.20 -13.67
CA ALA A 154 -2.81 -11.54 -14.97
C ALA A 154 -3.01 -12.54 -16.12
N LYS A 155 -3.92 -12.22 -17.05
CA LYS A 155 -4.27 -13.08 -18.18
C LYS A 155 -3.41 -12.74 -19.40
N LYS A 156 -3.56 -13.50 -20.48
CA LYS A 156 -2.85 -13.27 -21.74
C LYS A 156 -3.17 -11.92 -22.42
N SER A 157 -4.30 -11.30 -22.10
CA SER A 157 -4.77 -10.07 -22.79
C SER A 157 -5.67 -9.19 -21.93
N GLU A 158 -5.64 -9.35 -20.61
CA GLU A 158 -6.40 -8.50 -19.68
C GLU A 158 -5.77 -8.59 -18.28
N ALA A 159 -5.94 -7.50 -17.51
CA ALA A 159 -5.57 -7.46 -16.10
C ALA A 159 -6.63 -8.16 -15.24
N SER A 160 -6.24 -8.64 -14.07
CA SER A 160 -7.17 -9.23 -13.10
C SER A 160 -6.55 -9.24 -11.72
N GLY A 161 -7.33 -9.02 -10.65
CA GLY A 161 -6.87 -9.15 -9.26
C GLY A 161 -5.56 -8.41 -8.97
N PHE A 162 -5.52 -7.09 -9.21
CA PHE A 162 -4.33 -6.23 -9.09
C PHE A 162 -3.14 -6.57 -10.02
N CYS A 163 -3.26 -7.56 -10.90
CA CYS A 163 -2.17 -8.09 -11.74
C CYS A 163 -2.36 -7.72 -13.23
N TYR A 164 -1.39 -7.02 -13.80
CA TYR A 164 -1.37 -6.63 -15.23
C TYR A 164 -0.47 -7.55 -16.08
N VAL A 165 0.75 -7.82 -15.62
CA VAL A 165 1.72 -8.69 -16.32
C VAL A 165 2.03 -9.91 -15.47
N ASN A 166 1.73 -11.08 -16.00
CA ASN A 166 2.04 -12.37 -15.38
C ASN A 166 3.55 -12.68 -15.46
N ASP A 167 4.32 -12.15 -14.52
CA ASP A 167 5.76 -12.35 -14.40
C ASP A 167 6.13 -13.84 -14.20
N ILE A 168 5.24 -14.60 -13.56
CA ILE A 168 5.40 -16.03 -13.27
C ILE A 168 5.44 -16.83 -14.57
N VAL A 169 4.44 -16.63 -15.45
CA VAL A 169 4.38 -17.30 -16.76
C VAL A 169 5.59 -16.94 -17.61
N LEU A 170 6.06 -15.69 -17.58
CA LEU A 170 7.28 -15.28 -18.29
C LEU A 170 8.54 -15.96 -17.76
N GLY A 171 8.69 -16.08 -16.43
CA GLY A 171 9.78 -16.81 -15.79
C GLY A 171 9.73 -18.32 -16.06
N ILE A 172 8.54 -18.94 -16.04
CA ILE A 172 8.35 -20.35 -16.40
C ILE A 172 8.68 -20.58 -17.89
N LEU A 173 8.25 -19.69 -18.79
CA LEU A 173 8.61 -19.75 -20.22
C LEU A 173 10.12 -19.56 -20.47
N GLU A 174 10.88 -19.00 -19.53
CA GLU A 174 12.33 -18.98 -19.57
C GLU A 174 12.94 -20.27 -19.02
N LEU A 175 12.47 -20.77 -17.86
CA LEU A 175 12.90 -22.08 -17.32
C LEU A 175 12.68 -23.22 -18.32
N LEU A 176 11.57 -23.20 -19.06
CA LEU A 176 11.22 -24.18 -20.10
C LEU A 176 12.18 -24.21 -21.32
N LYS A 177 13.16 -23.30 -21.43
CA LYS A 177 14.26 -23.43 -22.40
C LYS A 177 15.25 -24.54 -22.02
N VAL A 178 15.43 -24.82 -20.73
CA VAL A 178 16.42 -25.79 -20.21
C VAL A 178 15.72 -26.96 -19.50
N HIS A 179 14.71 -26.67 -18.69
CA HIS A 179 13.97 -27.63 -17.88
C HIS A 179 12.83 -28.26 -18.69
N ARG A 180 12.70 -29.59 -18.66
CA ARG A 180 11.67 -30.31 -19.43
C ARG A 180 10.31 -30.19 -18.75
N ARG A 181 10.31 -30.32 -17.41
CA ARG A 181 9.17 -30.18 -16.50
C ARG A 181 9.44 -29.10 -15.46
N VAL A 182 8.54 -28.14 -15.32
CA VAL A 182 8.59 -27.10 -14.28
C VAL A 182 7.37 -27.25 -13.37
N LEU A 183 7.58 -27.31 -12.06
CA LEU A 183 6.48 -27.36 -11.10
C LEU A 183 6.20 -25.96 -10.54
N TYR A 184 4.99 -25.46 -10.74
CA TYR A 184 4.47 -24.27 -10.11
C TYR A 184 3.68 -24.65 -8.84
N ILE A 185 4.00 -23.99 -7.72
CA ILE A 185 3.28 -24.13 -6.46
C ILE A 185 2.85 -22.74 -6.00
N ASP A 186 1.59 -22.65 -5.60
CA ASP A 186 0.93 -21.41 -5.18
C ASP A 186 0.35 -21.57 -3.77
N ILE A 187 0.75 -20.68 -2.86
CA ILE A 187 0.27 -20.62 -1.46
C ILE A 187 -0.30 -19.24 -1.07
N ASP A 188 -0.62 -18.42 -2.07
CA ASP A 188 -1.56 -17.31 -1.95
C ASP A 188 -2.94 -17.80 -1.47
N ILE A 189 -3.74 -16.94 -0.84
CA ILE A 189 -5.11 -17.35 -0.49
C ILE A 189 -6.03 -17.44 -1.72
N HIS A 190 -5.68 -16.80 -2.84
CA HIS A 190 -6.44 -16.83 -4.09
C HIS A 190 -5.95 -17.94 -5.03
N HIS A 191 -6.84 -18.47 -5.87
CA HIS A 191 -6.43 -19.46 -6.89
C HIS A 191 -5.52 -18.79 -7.94
N GLY A 192 -4.36 -19.41 -8.22
CA GLY A 192 -3.34 -18.99 -9.21
C GLY A 192 -3.75 -19.10 -10.67
N ASP A 193 -4.91 -18.54 -11.00
CA ASP A 193 -5.73 -18.90 -12.14
C ASP A 193 -5.21 -18.40 -13.50
N GLY A 194 -4.40 -17.34 -13.53
CA GLY A 194 -3.70 -16.90 -14.75
C GLY A 194 -2.51 -17.79 -15.11
N VAL A 195 -1.83 -18.37 -14.12
CA VAL A 195 -0.76 -19.36 -14.35
C VAL A 195 -1.37 -20.71 -14.72
N GLU A 196 -2.46 -21.12 -14.08
CA GLU A 196 -3.20 -22.32 -14.46
C GLU A 196 -3.73 -22.23 -15.90
N GLU A 197 -4.42 -21.14 -16.28
CA GLU A 197 -4.91 -20.95 -17.65
C GLU A 197 -3.77 -21.03 -18.68
N ALA A 198 -2.65 -20.36 -18.43
CA ALA A 198 -1.51 -20.32 -19.34
C ALA A 198 -0.92 -21.70 -19.67
N PHE A 199 -1.06 -22.68 -18.75
CA PHE A 199 -0.48 -24.01 -18.89
C PHE A 199 -1.50 -25.17 -18.88
N TYR A 200 -2.80 -24.88 -18.80
CA TYR A 200 -3.91 -25.85 -18.65
C TYR A 200 -3.98 -26.98 -19.70
N VAL A 201 -3.22 -26.86 -20.79
CA VAL A 201 -3.17 -27.77 -21.94
C VAL A 201 -1.85 -28.54 -22.10
N THR A 202 -0.84 -28.34 -21.23
CA THR A 202 0.48 -29.00 -21.34
C THR A 202 0.88 -29.81 -20.10
N ASP A 203 1.65 -30.86 -20.33
CA ASP A 203 2.35 -31.70 -19.35
C ASP A 203 3.71 -31.13 -18.90
N ARG A 204 4.26 -30.14 -19.63
CA ARG A 204 5.57 -29.54 -19.35
C ARG A 204 5.58 -28.57 -18.16
N VAL A 205 4.41 -28.17 -17.68
CA VAL A 205 4.23 -27.46 -16.41
C VAL A 205 3.16 -28.18 -15.61
N MET A 206 3.36 -28.31 -14.30
CA MET A 206 2.31 -28.71 -13.36
C MET A 206 1.98 -27.53 -12.46
N THR A 207 0.70 -27.20 -12.29
CA THR A 207 0.23 -26.20 -11.31
C THR A 207 -0.35 -26.88 -10.09
N VAL A 208 0.02 -26.40 -8.90
CA VAL A 208 -0.53 -26.87 -7.61
C VAL A 208 -0.86 -25.66 -6.73
N SER A 209 -2.15 -25.37 -6.53
CA SER A 209 -2.60 -24.18 -5.78
C SER A 209 -3.41 -24.57 -4.54
N PHE A 210 -3.12 -23.91 -3.40
CA PHE A 210 -3.78 -24.12 -2.12
C PHE A 210 -4.49 -22.84 -1.66
N HIS A 211 -5.79 -22.71 -1.95
CA HIS A 211 -6.50 -21.44 -1.89
C HIS A 211 -7.88 -21.57 -1.20
N LYS A 212 -8.46 -20.45 -0.79
CA LYS A 212 -9.87 -20.40 -0.36
C LYS A 212 -10.78 -20.61 -1.57
N PHE A 213 -11.85 -21.40 -1.38
CA PHE A 213 -12.83 -21.66 -2.43
C PHE A 213 -14.27 -21.52 -1.92
N GLY A 214 -15.18 -21.08 -2.80
CA GLY A 214 -16.57 -20.80 -2.47
C GLY A 214 -16.78 -19.34 -2.06
N GLU A 215 -17.63 -18.63 -2.84
CA GLU A 215 -17.94 -17.19 -2.70
C GLU A 215 -16.71 -16.31 -2.44
N PHE A 216 -15.64 -16.55 -3.22
CA PHE A 216 -14.34 -15.89 -3.10
C PHE A 216 -13.69 -15.70 -4.48
N PHE A 217 -12.85 -14.69 -4.62
CA PHE A 217 -12.11 -14.40 -5.86
C PHE A 217 -11.00 -15.45 -6.09
N PRO A 218 -10.69 -15.86 -7.33
CA PRO A 218 -11.32 -15.51 -8.62
C PRO A 218 -12.52 -16.41 -9.01
N GLY A 219 -12.98 -17.30 -8.11
CA GLY A 219 -14.11 -18.20 -8.36
C GLY A 219 -13.81 -19.46 -9.20
N THR A 220 -12.57 -19.63 -9.64
CA THR A 220 -12.03 -20.85 -10.26
C THR A 220 -11.25 -21.68 -9.23
N GLY A 221 -10.69 -22.84 -9.61
CA GLY A 221 -9.88 -23.67 -8.69
C GLY A 221 -10.71 -24.75 -7.98
N HIS A 222 -11.82 -25.22 -8.56
CA HIS A 222 -12.53 -26.36 -7.99
C HIS A 222 -11.62 -27.60 -8.06
N ILE A 223 -11.69 -28.52 -7.09
CA ILE A 223 -10.97 -29.83 -7.07
C ILE A 223 -11.28 -30.80 -8.26
N LYS A 224 -11.97 -30.31 -9.30
CA LYS A 224 -12.30 -30.99 -10.56
C LYS A 224 -11.68 -30.28 -11.78
N ASP A 225 -11.14 -29.08 -11.58
CA ASP A 225 -10.39 -28.32 -12.57
C ASP A 225 -8.98 -28.92 -12.55
N ILE A 226 -8.74 -29.83 -13.49
CA ILE A 226 -7.59 -30.75 -13.53
C ILE A 226 -6.83 -30.67 -14.86
N GLY A 227 -7.00 -29.60 -15.63
CA GLY A 227 -6.42 -29.45 -16.96
C GLY A 227 -7.10 -30.31 -18.04
N VAL A 228 -6.75 -30.03 -19.30
CA VAL A 228 -7.36 -30.66 -20.49
C VAL A 228 -6.31 -31.05 -21.53
N GLY A 229 -6.67 -31.94 -22.45
CA GLY A 229 -5.73 -32.44 -23.47
C GLY A 229 -4.53 -33.13 -22.82
N ALA A 230 -3.32 -32.67 -23.13
CA ALA A 230 -2.08 -33.17 -22.53
C ALA A 230 -1.88 -32.69 -21.08
N GLY A 231 -2.41 -31.51 -20.71
CA GLY A 231 -2.36 -30.96 -19.35
C GLY A 231 -3.33 -31.62 -18.36
N LYS A 232 -4.07 -32.66 -18.76
CA LYS A 232 -4.99 -33.35 -17.87
C LYS A 232 -4.23 -34.13 -16.77
N TYR A 233 -4.61 -33.89 -15.52
CA TYR A 233 -3.94 -34.26 -14.27
C TYR A 233 -2.63 -33.50 -13.97
N TYR A 234 -2.32 -32.43 -14.72
CA TYR A 234 -1.20 -31.52 -14.45
C TYR A 234 -1.65 -30.18 -13.84
N ALA A 235 -2.95 -29.96 -13.65
CA ALA A 235 -3.47 -28.98 -12.71
C ALA A 235 -4.00 -29.70 -11.46
N LEU A 236 -3.60 -29.23 -10.28
CA LEU A 236 -4.03 -29.73 -8.96
C LEU A 236 -4.52 -28.56 -8.10
N ASN A 237 -5.81 -28.54 -7.85
CA ASN A 237 -6.44 -27.50 -7.04
C ASN A 237 -6.85 -28.03 -5.67
N VAL A 238 -6.42 -27.35 -4.62
CA VAL A 238 -6.68 -27.70 -3.22
C VAL A 238 -7.59 -26.63 -2.60
N PRO A 239 -8.92 -26.71 -2.85
CA PRO A 239 -9.88 -25.75 -2.31
C PRO A 239 -10.09 -25.94 -0.81
N LEU A 240 -10.01 -24.85 -0.06
CA LEU A 240 -10.06 -24.82 1.40
C LEU A 240 -11.05 -23.77 1.92
N ASN A 241 -11.41 -23.89 3.20
CA ASN A 241 -12.30 -22.98 3.91
C ASN A 241 -11.51 -22.00 4.81
N ASP A 242 -12.21 -21.02 5.36
CA ASP A 242 -11.72 -20.02 6.29
C ASP A 242 -11.09 -20.63 7.56
N GLY A 243 -10.16 -19.88 8.19
CA GLY A 243 -9.51 -20.23 9.45
C GLY A 243 -8.47 -21.34 9.39
N LEU A 244 -8.03 -21.75 8.20
CA LEU A 244 -6.96 -22.73 8.00
C LEU A 244 -5.70 -22.38 8.82
N ASN A 245 -5.21 -23.34 9.62
CA ASN A 245 -4.04 -23.16 10.49
C ASN A 245 -2.80 -23.96 10.02
N ASP A 246 -1.65 -23.65 10.63
CA ASP A 246 -0.34 -24.26 10.35
C ASP A 246 -0.34 -25.79 10.26
N ASP A 247 -0.92 -26.48 11.25
CA ASP A 247 -0.85 -27.94 11.34
C ASP A 247 -1.77 -28.61 10.32
N ASN A 248 -2.97 -28.06 10.09
CA ASN A 248 -3.84 -28.54 9.02
C ASN A 248 -3.22 -28.30 7.64
N PHE A 249 -2.65 -27.12 7.39
CA PHE A 249 -1.98 -26.82 6.13
C PHE A 249 -0.76 -27.72 5.90
N ARG A 250 0.10 -27.90 6.91
CA ARG A 250 1.23 -28.84 6.90
C ARG A 250 0.80 -30.29 6.60
N SER A 251 -0.34 -30.72 7.15
CA SER A 251 -0.89 -32.08 6.98
C SER A 251 -1.38 -32.39 5.55
N LEU A 252 -1.65 -31.34 4.76
CA LEU A 252 -2.01 -31.40 3.34
C LEU A 252 -0.78 -31.19 2.46
N PHE A 253 -0.10 -30.06 2.63
CA PHE A 253 0.97 -29.58 1.77
C PHE A 253 2.09 -30.62 1.66
N ARG A 254 2.61 -31.09 2.79
CA ARG A 254 3.76 -32.01 2.78
C ARG A 254 3.43 -33.34 2.08
N PRO A 255 2.34 -34.08 2.38
CA PRO A 255 2.00 -35.30 1.64
C PRO A 255 1.67 -35.09 0.15
N ILE A 256 0.96 -34.01 -0.20
CA ILE A 256 0.58 -33.72 -1.60
C ILE A 256 1.84 -33.38 -2.41
N ILE A 257 2.65 -32.42 -1.95
CA ILE A 257 3.88 -32.02 -2.62
C ILE A 257 4.91 -33.15 -2.65
N GLN A 258 5.01 -33.98 -1.60
CA GLN A 258 5.86 -35.18 -1.64
C GLN A 258 5.48 -36.14 -2.77
N LYS A 259 4.18 -36.32 -3.04
CA LYS A 259 3.70 -37.20 -4.11
C LYS A 259 3.81 -36.56 -5.49
N VAL A 260 3.59 -35.25 -5.59
CA VAL A 260 3.89 -34.46 -6.79
C VAL A 260 5.36 -34.62 -7.18
N MET A 261 6.30 -34.41 -6.25
CA MET A 261 7.73 -34.54 -6.53
C MET A 261 8.14 -35.97 -6.93
N GLU A 262 7.50 -37.00 -6.37
CA GLU A 262 7.72 -38.42 -6.70
C GLU A 262 7.23 -38.79 -8.12
N VAL A 263 6.05 -38.28 -8.52
CA VAL A 263 5.36 -38.68 -9.76
C VAL A 263 5.68 -37.75 -10.92
N TYR A 264 5.70 -36.44 -10.70
CA TYR A 264 5.99 -35.44 -11.73
C TYR A 264 7.49 -35.22 -11.95
N GLN A 265 8.30 -35.39 -10.90
CA GLN A 265 9.77 -35.30 -10.95
C GLN A 265 10.25 -34.02 -11.67
N PRO A 266 9.88 -32.82 -11.23
CA PRO A 266 10.21 -31.58 -11.93
C PRO A 266 11.72 -31.33 -11.97
N ASP A 267 12.20 -30.74 -13.07
CA ASP A 267 13.61 -30.38 -13.22
C ASP A 267 13.91 -28.99 -12.60
N ALA A 268 12.87 -28.18 -12.31
CA ALA A 268 12.91 -26.92 -11.56
C ALA A 268 11.54 -26.61 -10.92
N VAL A 269 11.52 -25.83 -9.85
CA VAL A 269 10.30 -25.41 -9.12
C VAL A 269 10.18 -23.90 -9.11
N VAL A 270 8.95 -23.40 -9.19
CA VAL A 270 8.56 -22.01 -8.93
C VAL A 270 7.56 -22.01 -7.78
N LEU A 271 7.85 -21.26 -6.73
CA LEU A 271 6.98 -21.04 -5.58
C LEU A 271 6.53 -19.58 -5.58
N GLN A 272 5.22 -19.35 -5.66
CA GLN A 272 4.58 -18.07 -5.33
C GLN A 272 4.32 -18.07 -3.81
N CYS A 273 4.65 -16.98 -3.12
CA CYS A 273 4.53 -16.82 -1.66
C CYS A 273 3.60 -15.64 -1.31
N GLY A 274 2.33 -15.76 -1.71
CA GLY A 274 1.25 -14.82 -1.42
C GLY A 274 0.93 -14.73 0.06
N ALA A 275 1.27 -13.59 0.66
CA ALA A 275 1.27 -13.40 2.11
C ALA A 275 -0.10 -12.98 2.68
N ASP A 276 -1.18 -13.11 1.91
CA ASP A 276 -2.58 -12.96 2.37
C ASP A 276 -3.17 -14.25 2.93
N SER A 277 -2.50 -15.39 2.72
CA SER A 277 -2.80 -16.63 3.44
C SER A 277 -2.41 -16.57 4.94
N LEU A 278 -1.79 -15.48 5.40
CA LEU A 278 -1.39 -15.24 6.78
C LEU A 278 -2.53 -14.77 7.70
N ALA A 279 -2.41 -15.11 8.99
CA ALA A 279 -3.29 -14.63 10.04
C ALA A 279 -3.31 -13.09 10.12
N GLY A 280 -4.51 -12.50 10.07
CA GLY A 280 -4.70 -11.06 10.21
C GLY A 280 -4.27 -10.26 8.98
N ASP A 281 -4.36 -10.84 7.79
CA ASP A 281 -4.41 -10.08 6.54
C ASP A 281 -5.68 -9.20 6.44
N ARG A 282 -5.73 -8.25 5.50
CA ARG A 282 -6.90 -7.37 5.26
C ARG A 282 -7.96 -7.96 4.34
N LEU A 283 -7.59 -8.84 3.40
CA LEU A 283 -8.51 -9.49 2.46
C LEU A 283 -8.58 -11.01 2.71
N GLY A 284 -7.47 -11.62 3.12
CA GLY A 284 -7.42 -13.05 3.41
C GLY A 284 -8.01 -13.44 4.76
N CYS A 285 -8.69 -14.60 4.80
CA CYS A 285 -9.32 -15.19 5.98
C CYS A 285 -8.77 -16.59 6.33
N PHE A 286 -7.50 -16.86 6.03
CA PHE A 286 -6.75 -17.95 6.63
C PHE A 286 -6.11 -17.51 7.97
N ASN A 287 -5.50 -18.47 8.68
CA ASN A 287 -4.95 -18.28 10.01
C ASN A 287 -3.54 -18.90 10.13
N LEU A 288 -2.73 -18.76 9.08
CA LEU A 288 -1.34 -19.25 9.04
C LEU A 288 -0.39 -18.29 9.77
N SER A 289 0.55 -18.85 10.52
CA SER A 289 1.70 -18.13 11.05
C SER A 289 2.78 -17.94 9.97
N VAL A 290 3.67 -16.97 10.18
CA VAL A 290 4.90 -16.83 9.38
C VAL A 290 5.76 -18.11 9.38
N LYS A 291 5.65 -18.95 10.43
CA LYS A 291 6.34 -20.25 10.50
C LYS A 291 5.63 -21.36 9.72
N GLY A 292 4.30 -21.34 9.67
CA GLY A 292 3.48 -22.26 8.88
C GLY A 292 3.70 -22.03 7.39
N HIS A 293 3.57 -20.78 6.94
CA HIS A 293 3.81 -20.36 5.56
C HIS A 293 5.22 -20.77 5.08
N ALA A 294 6.27 -20.35 5.81
CA ALA A 294 7.64 -20.66 5.46
C ALA A 294 8.03 -22.14 5.64
N ASP A 295 7.17 -22.99 6.23
CA ASP A 295 7.39 -24.44 6.24
C ASP A 295 7.27 -25.04 4.83
N CYS A 296 6.49 -24.41 3.94
CA CYS A 296 6.36 -24.77 2.54
C CYS A 296 7.69 -24.58 1.79
N LEU A 297 8.29 -23.39 1.89
CA LEU A 297 9.62 -23.10 1.36
C LEU A 297 10.70 -23.99 2.00
N ARG A 298 10.68 -24.17 3.32
CA ARG A 298 11.60 -25.05 4.05
C ARG A 298 11.52 -26.50 3.57
N PHE A 299 10.32 -27.00 3.26
CA PHE A 299 10.12 -28.34 2.70
C PHE A 299 10.62 -28.44 1.26
N LEU A 300 10.26 -27.50 0.38
CA LEU A 300 10.68 -27.51 -1.03
C LEU A 300 12.20 -27.42 -1.20
N ARG A 301 12.86 -26.61 -0.38
CA ARG A 301 14.31 -26.47 -0.29
C ARG A 301 15.03 -27.81 -0.07
N SER A 302 14.41 -28.76 0.65
CA SER A 302 15.00 -30.08 0.94
C SER A 302 15.11 -31.00 -0.31
N PHE A 303 14.29 -30.79 -1.34
CA PHE A 303 14.34 -31.58 -2.58
C PHE A 303 15.53 -31.23 -3.50
N ASN A 304 16.25 -30.15 -3.18
CA ASN A 304 17.48 -29.73 -3.86
C ASN A 304 17.40 -29.41 -5.37
N VAL A 305 16.23 -29.41 -6.00
CA VAL A 305 15.99 -28.87 -7.35
C VAL A 305 16.21 -27.34 -7.40
N PRO A 306 16.51 -26.74 -8.58
CA PRO A 306 16.50 -25.29 -8.76
C PRO A 306 15.15 -24.69 -8.36
N LEU A 307 15.16 -23.58 -7.61
CA LEU A 307 13.95 -23.02 -7.02
C LEU A 307 13.87 -21.51 -7.26
N MET A 308 12.83 -21.06 -7.96
CA MET A 308 12.44 -19.67 -8.03
C MET A 308 11.41 -19.38 -6.92
N VAL A 309 11.58 -18.30 -6.18
CA VAL A 309 10.66 -17.86 -5.11
C VAL A 309 10.18 -16.46 -5.46
N LEU A 310 8.87 -16.27 -5.53
CA LEU A 310 8.23 -15.01 -5.90
C LEU A 310 7.42 -14.46 -4.73
N GLY A 311 7.00 -13.19 -4.82
CA GLY A 311 5.98 -12.63 -3.95
C GLY A 311 4.59 -13.18 -4.28
N GLY A 312 3.58 -12.30 -4.23
CA GLY A 312 2.18 -12.64 -4.40
C GLY A 312 1.29 -11.59 -3.77
N GLY A 313 0.07 -11.95 -3.36
CA GLY A 313 -0.81 -11.14 -2.53
C GLY A 313 -0.27 -10.86 -1.12
N GLY A 314 -1.14 -10.36 -0.24
CA GLY A 314 -0.78 -9.90 1.11
C GLY A 314 -0.87 -8.37 1.26
N TYR A 315 -1.77 -7.94 2.14
CA TYR A 315 -2.31 -6.59 2.24
C TYR A 315 -2.16 -5.97 3.65
N THR A 316 -1.96 -6.79 4.69
CA THR A 316 -1.38 -6.32 5.97
C THR A 316 0.15 -6.18 5.81
N MET A 317 0.61 -5.05 5.24
CA MET A 317 2.01 -4.82 4.81
C MET A 317 3.09 -5.25 5.82
N ARG A 318 2.90 -4.97 7.13
CA ARG A 318 3.83 -5.38 8.20
C ARG A 318 4.00 -6.90 8.30
N ASN A 319 2.94 -7.67 8.07
CA ASN A 319 2.96 -9.13 8.09
C ASN A 319 3.61 -9.70 6.82
N VAL A 320 3.42 -9.03 5.66
CA VAL A 320 4.12 -9.35 4.41
C VAL A 320 5.63 -9.17 4.58
N ALA A 321 6.07 -8.02 5.10
CA ALA A 321 7.48 -7.73 5.34
C ALA A 321 8.12 -8.72 6.32
N ARG A 322 7.40 -9.07 7.40
CA ARG A 322 7.78 -10.15 8.33
C ARG A 322 7.97 -11.49 7.62
N CYS A 323 6.98 -11.91 6.81
CA CYS A 323 6.99 -13.21 6.14
C CYS A 323 8.13 -13.34 5.14
N TRP A 324 8.21 -12.43 4.15
CA TRP A 324 9.24 -12.48 3.10
C TRP A 324 10.66 -12.30 3.66
N CYS A 325 10.85 -11.57 4.76
CA CYS A 325 12.13 -11.54 5.46
C CYS A 325 12.49 -12.89 6.09
N TYR A 326 11.56 -13.53 6.80
CA TYR A 326 11.77 -14.85 7.41
C TYR A 326 11.95 -15.95 6.34
N GLU A 327 11.23 -15.89 5.23
CA GLU A 327 11.40 -16.79 4.08
C GLU A 327 12.74 -16.59 3.37
N THR A 328 13.21 -15.34 3.26
CA THR A 328 14.58 -15.05 2.79
C THR A 328 15.62 -15.68 3.73
N ALA A 329 15.39 -15.65 5.05
CA ALA A 329 16.26 -16.31 6.02
C ALA A 329 16.25 -17.85 5.85
N VAL A 330 15.08 -18.45 5.67
CA VAL A 330 14.93 -19.88 5.34
C VAL A 330 15.69 -20.23 4.06
N ALA A 331 15.57 -19.44 2.99
CA ALA A 331 16.30 -19.67 1.74
C ALA A 331 17.83 -19.70 1.94
N VAL A 332 18.41 -18.70 2.61
CA VAL A 332 19.86 -18.64 2.91
C VAL A 332 20.32 -19.61 4.01
N GLY A 333 19.40 -20.37 4.63
CA GLY A 333 19.70 -21.36 5.67
C GLY A 333 20.05 -20.72 7.02
N VAL A 334 19.26 -19.74 7.45
CA VAL A 334 19.41 -19.01 8.71
C VAL A 334 18.07 -18.98 9.45
N GLU A 335 18.11 -19.26 10.75
CA GLU A 335 17.00 -18.94 11.66
C GLU A 335 17.31 -17.56 12.28
N PRO A 336 16.50 -16.52 12.04
CA PRO A 336 16.72 -15.18 12.58
C PRO A 336 16.20 -15.05 14.03
N ASP A 337 16.65 -14.02 14.76
CA ASP A 337 16.05 -13.66 16.05
C ASP A 337 14.59 -13.20 15.83
N ASN A 338 13.68 -13.61 16.71
CA ASN A 338 12.29 -13.15 16.66
C ASN A 338 12.18 -11.66 17.01
N ARG A 339 13.11 -11.07 17.77
CA ARG A 339 13.10 -9.62 18.00
C ARG A 339 13.57 -8.90 16.73
N LEU A 340 12.77 -7.96 16.24
CA LEU A 340 13.15 -7.15 15.07
C LEU A 340 14.36 -6.26 15.39
N PRO A 341 15.32 -6.12 14.45
CA PRO A 341 16.31 -5.05 14.52
C PRO A 341 15.63 -3.69 14.29
N TYR A 342 16.19 -2.64 14.87
CA TYR A 342 15.78 -1.27 14.54
C TYR A 342 15.98 -1.01 13.05
N ASN A 343 15.03 -0.32 12.43
CA ASN A 343 14.96 -0.08 11.00
C ASN A 343 14.08 1.14 10.69
N GLU A 344 14.14 1.65 9.47
CA GLU A 344 13.42 2.86 9.03
C GLU A 344 11.88 2.74 9.11
N TYR A 345 11.36 1.51 9.18
CA TYR A 345 9.93 1.20 9.31
C TYR A 345 9.57 0.58 10.68
N PHE A 346 10.44 0.66 11.70
CA PHE A 346 10.32 -0.10 12.95
C PHE A 346 8.97 0.07 13.66
N GLU A 347 8.39 1.27 13.65
CA GLU A 347 7.10 1.58 14.27
C GLU A 347 5.91 0.85 13.61
N TYR A 348 5.99 0.48 12.32
CA TYR A 348 4.95 -0.31 11.63
C TYR A 348 4.78 -1.71 12.22
N PHE A 349 5.76 -2.19 13.00
CA PHE A 349 5.75 -3.49 13.66
C PHE A 349 5.40 -3.41 15.15
N GLY A 350 4.96 -2.25 15.64
CA GLY A 350 4.39 -2.11 16.98
C GLY A 350 3.04 -2.85 17.12
N PRO A 351 2.64 -3.20 18.36
CA PRO A 351 3.33 -2.90 19.63
C PRO A 351 4.35 -3.98 20.05
N ASP A 352 4.45 -5.09 19.31
CA ASP A 352 5.22 -6.26 19.71
C ASP A 352 6.69 -6.21 19.25
N TYR A 353 6.97 -5.59 18.09
CA TYR A 353 8.30 -5.50 17.48
C TYR A 353 8.99 -6.86 17.26
N THR A 354 8.19 -7.90 17.00
CA THR A 354 8.66 -9.25 16.67
C THR A 354 8.48 -9.61 15.19
N LEU A 355 9.19 -10.63 14.73
CA LEU A 355 9.20 -11.11 13.35
C LEU A 355 8.08 -12.12 13.08
N HIS A 356 7.70 -12.93 14.07
CA HIS A 356 6.65 -13.91 13.91
C HIS A 356 5.26 -13.26 13.99
N VAL A 357 4.40 -13.60 13.04
CA VAL A 357 2.95 -13.40 13.16
C VAL A 357 2.39 -14.69 13.74
N GLU A 358 1.78 -14.62 14.92
CA GLU A 358 1.13 -15.75 15.58
C GLU A 358 -0.34 -15.89 15.11
N PRO A 359 -0.93 -17.10 15.09
CA PRO A 359 -2.33 -17.29 14.73
C PRO A 359 -3.30 -16.58 15.70
N ASN A 360 -4.44 -16.15 15.16
CA ASN A 360 -5.52 -15.50 15.90
C ASN A 360 -6.60 -16.52 16.35
N HIS A 361 -7.64 -16.07 17.05
CA HIS A 361 -8.72 -16.91 17.58
C HIS A 361 -9.88 -17.20 16.59
N MET A 362 -9.64 -17.18 15.28
CA MET A 362 -10.61 -17.56 14.25
C MET A 362 -10.97 -19.06 14.33
N GLU A 363 -12.24 -19.38 14.10
CA GLU A 363 -12.71 -20.76 13.97
C GLU A 363 -12.21 -21.36 12.65
N ASN A 364 -11.60 -22.55 12.70
CA ASN A 364 -11.11 -23.24 11.52
C ASN A 364 -12.21 -24.13 10.93
N LEU A 365 -12.73 -23.76 9.75
CA LEU A 365 -13.81 -24.48 9.06
C LEU A 365 -13.32 -25.66 8.22
N ASN A 366 -12.04 -26.04 8.32
CA ASN A 366 -11.42 -27.16 7.63
C ASN A 366 -11.37 -28.41 8.53
N THR A 367 -12.47 -29.17 8.62
CA THR A 367 -12.49 -30.37 9.46
C THR A 367 -11.50 -31.42 8.96
N GLU A 368 -10.84 -32.17 9.86
CA GLU A 368 -9.91 -33.25 9.50
C GLU A 368 -10.53 -34.24 8.49
N ARG A 369 -11.83 -34.51 8.64
CA ARG A 369 -12.59 -35.41 7.76
C ARG A 369 -12.72 -34.86 6.34
N ASP A 370 -12.81 -33.55 6.16
CA ASP A 370 -12.93 -32.91 4.85
C ASP A 370 -11.55 -32.75 4.19
N LEU A 371 -10.55 -32.39 4.98
CA LEU A 371 -9.15 -32.39 4.55
C LEU A 371 -8.67 -33.78 4.11
N GLU A 372 -9.08 -34.84 4.79
CA GLU A 372 -8.76 -36.21 4.37
C GLU A 372 -9.44 -36.58 3.03
N LYS A 373 -10.67 -36.15 2.78
CA LYS A 373 -11.33 -36.36 1.47
C LYS A 373 -10.58 -35.65 0.35
N ILE A 374 -10.18 -34.40 0.58
CA ILE A 374 -9.40 -33.58 -0.36
C ILE A 374 -8.08 -34.29 -0.67
N ARG A 375 -7.34 -34.69 0.38
CA ARG A 375 -6.07 -35.42 0.25
C ARG A 375 -6.21 -36.74 -0.50
N ILE A 376 -7.21 -37.56 -0.18
CA ILE A 376 -7.48 -38.83 -0.87
C ILE A 376 -7.80 -38.59 -2.36
N LEU A 377 -8.63 -37.58 -2.69
CA LEU A 377 -9.00 -37.29 -4.07
C LEU A 377 -7.79 -36.81 -4.90
N LEU A 378 -6.95 -35.94 -4.33
CA LEU A 378 -5.73 -35.45 -5.00
C LEU A 378 -4.69 -36.55 -5.19
N LEU A 379 -4.53 -37.46 -4.22
CA LEU A 379 -3.68 -38.63 -4.37
C LEU A 379 -4.23 -39.62 -5.42
N ASP A 380 -5.56 -39.74 -5.56
CA ASP A 380 -6.18 -40.50 -6.65
C ASP A 380 -5.96 -39.83 -8.02
N GLN A 381 -6.04 -38.49 -8.12
CA GLN A 381 -5.72 -37.75 -9.34
C GLN A 381 -4.25 -37.94 -9.74
N LEU A 382 -3.31 -37.81 -8.81
CA LEU A 382 -1.88 -38.09 -9.05
C LEU A 382 -1.63 -39.55 -9.48
N SER A 383 -2.45 -40.51 -9.03
CA SER A 383 -2.37 -41.91 -9.50
C SER A 383 -2.75 -42.11 -10.97
N LYS A 384 -3.37 -41.11 -11.63
CA LYS A 384 -3.74 -41.19 -13.06
C LYS A 384 -2.63 -40.73 -14.00
N LEU A 385 -1.60 -40.04 -13.47
CA LEU A 385 -0.41 -39.66 -14.23
C LEU A 385 0.38 -40.93 -14.60
N GLN A 386 0.68 -41.08 -15.89
CA GLN A 386 1.57 -42.15 -16.33
C GLN A 386 3.00 -41.84 -15.87
N HIS A 387 3.67 -42.84 -15.30
CA HIS A 387 5.03 -42.68 -14.80
C HIS A 387 6.03 -42.55 -15.97
N VAL A 388 6.32 -41.30 -16.35
CA VAL A 388 7.34 -40.83 -17.30
C VAL A 388 7.33 -41.51 -18.69
N PRO A 389 6.46 -41.08 -19.62
CA PRO A 389 6.75 -41.11 -21.05
C PRO A 389 7.86 -40.09 -21.39
N SER A 390 8.68 -40.38 -22.40
CA SER A 390 9.71 -39.45 -22.87
C SER A 390 9.10 -38.30 -23.69
N VAL A 391 9.18 -37.07 -23.19
CA VAL A 391 8.80 -35.84 -23.93
C VAL A 391 9.62 -35.75 -25.24
N PRO A 392 9.00 -35.49 -26.41
CA PRO A 392 9.71 -35.36 -27.67
C PRO A 392 10.76 -34.23 -27.67
N PHE A 393 11.85 -34.42 -28.41
CA PHE A 393 12.84 -33.37 -28.64
C PHE A 393 12.21 -32.17 -29.38
N GLN A 394 12.46 -30.97 -28.89
CA GLN A 394 12.11 -29.71 -29.53
C GLN A 394 13.37 -28.84 -29.70
N ASN A 395 13.36 -27.97 -30.70
CA ASN A 395 14.41 -26.96 -30.87
C ASN A 395 14.28 -25.93 -29.73
N THR A 396 15.25 -25.90 -28.83
CA THR A 396 15.32 -24.92 -27.76
C THR A 396 15.65 -23.53 -28.33
N PRO A 397 14.87 -22.47 -27.99
CA PRO A 397 15.30 -21.10 -28.23
C PRO A 397 16.65 -20.83 -27.53
N PRO A 398 17.48 -19.90 -28.04
CA PRO A 398 18.74 -19.56 -27.39
C PRO A 398 18.52 -19.07 -25.95
N THR A 399 19.47 -19.40 -25.09
CA THR A 399 19.56 -18.88 -23.71
C THR A 399 19.59 -17.36 -23.76
N THR A 400 18.84 -16.70 -22.87
CA THR A 400 18.84 -15.23 -22.82
C THR A 400 20.22 -14.72 -22.40
N GLU A 401 20.79 -13.84 -23.20
CA GLU A 401 21.98 -13.07 -22.84
C GLU A 401 21.55 -11.94 -21.89
N VAL A 402 22.22 -11.84 -20.75
CA VAL A 402 22.05 -10.72 -19.82
C VAL A 402 22.82 -9.54 -20.43
N PRO A 403 22.22 -8.35 -20.58
CA PRO A 403 22.94 -7.20 -21.10
C PRO A 403 24.17 -6.89 -20.25
N GLU A 404 25.33 -6.74 -20.88
CA GLU A 404 26.53 -6.26 -20.19
C GLU A 404 26.32 -4.79 -19.78
N GLU A 405 26.63 -4.46 -18.53
CA GLU A 405 26.69 -3.06 -18.10
C GLU A 405 27.76 -2.34 -18.93
N ARG A 406 27.40 -1.20 -19.53
CA ARG A 406 28.40 -0.39 -20.25
C ARG A 406 29.44 0.11 -19.26
N GLU A 407 30.72 -0.17 -19.52
CA GLU A 407 31.81 0.45 -18.80
C GLU A 407 31.78 1.97 -19.03
N GLU A 408 31.26 2.73 -18.06
CA GLU A 408 31.32 4.19 -18.10
C GLU A 408 32.77 4.67 -17.97
N PRO A 409 33.19 5.70 -18.74
CA PRO A 409 34.55 6.20 -18.69
C PRO A 409 34.92 6.66 -17.28
N MET A 410 36.15 6.36 -16.87
CA MET A 410 36.56 6.37 -15.45
C MET A 410 36.46 7.73 -14.75
N GLU A 411 36.29 8.82 -15.49
CA GLU A 411 36.08 10.19 -15.01
C GLU A 411 34.63 10.50 -14.62
N VAL A 412 33.65 9.77 -15.18
CA VAL A 412 32.22 9.85 -14.80
C VAL A 412 31.92 8.93 -13.60
N ARG A 413 32.86 8.05 -13.25
CA ARG A 413 32.74 7.02 -12.21
C ARG A 413 32.58 7.62 -10.80
N ALA A 414 31.34 7.99 -10.47
CA ALA A 414 30.91 8.08 -9.08
C ALA A 414 31.35 6.79 -8.37
N LYS A 415 32.12 6.92 -7.28
CA LYS A 415 32.66 5.76 -6.54
C LYS A 415 31.52 4.79 -6.26
N PRO A 416 31.68 3.47 -6.54
CA PRO A 416 30.58 2.52 -6.42
C PRO A 416 30.04 2.58 -4.99
N ARG A 417 28.79 3.04 -4.85
CA ARG A 417 28.07 3.11 -3.58
C ARG A 417 27.61 1.71 -3.18
N ILE A 418 28.60 0.85 -2.93
CA ILE A 418 28.45 -0.22 -1.94
C ILE A 418 28.03 0.49 -0.66
N TRP A 419 26.80 0.21 -0.20
CA TRP A 419 26.25 0.85 0.98
C TRP A 419 26.83 0.13 2.20
N ASN A 420 27.90 0.69 2.77
CA ASN A 420 28.71 0.02 3.79
C ASN A 420 28.00 -0.13 5.15
N GLY A 421 26.86 0.55 5.36
CA GLY A 421 26.08 0.46 6.60
C GLY A 421 26.73 1.14 7.82
N GLU A 422 27.60 2.13 7.61
CA GLU A 422 28.17 2.95 8.69
C GLU A 422 27.27 4.17 8.99
N VAL A 423 27.26 4.58 10.25
CA VAL A 423 26.22 5.44 10.84
C VAL A 423 26.59 6.92 10.76
N TYR A 424 25.64 7.77 10.36
CA TYR A 424 25.76 9.23 10.53
C TYR A 424 25.62 9.61 12.01
N TYR A 425 26.73 9.59 12.72
CA TYR A 425 26.95 10.40 13.91
C TYR A 425 27.83 11.60 13.50
N GLU A 426 27.21 12.63 12.93
CA GLU A 426 27.84 13.95 12.93
C GLU A 426 27.77 14.47 14.37
N SER A 427 28.94 14.64 14.97
CA SER A 427 29.10 15.27 16.29
C SER A 427 29.43 16.73 16.04
N ASP A 428 28.69 17.65 16.64
CA ASP A 428 29.12 19.04 16.72
C ASP A 428 30.35 19.10 17.64
N ASP A 429 31.51 19.45 17.08
CA ASP A 429 32.68 19.96 17.81
C ASP A 429 33.26 21.11 16.96
N ASP A 430 33.21 22.33 17.51
CA ASP A 430 33.81 23.52 16.92
C ASP A 430 35.35 23.47 17.03
N GLU A 431 36.08 23.96 16.03
CA GLU A 431 37.25 24.84 16.27
C GLU A 431 37.66 25.61 15.00
N GLU A 432 38.17 26.83 15.18
CA GLU A 432 38.63 27.73 14.11
C GLU A 432 40.14 27.54 13.84
N GLU A 433 40.63 27.75 12.61
CA GLU A 433 41.91 28.46 12.37
C GLU A 433 42.16 28.88 10.90
N ASP A 434 41.94 30.17 10.64
CA ASP A 434 42.81 31.16 9.95
C ASP A 434 43.41 30.99 8.52
N GLU A 435 43.94 32.12 8.01
CA GLU A 435 44.32 32.32 6.60
C GLU A 435 45.82 32.19 6.24
N LYS A 436 46.09 31.59 5.05
CA LYS A 436 47.16 31.97 4.06
C LYS A 436 48.65 31.75 4.46
N PRO A 437 49.62 31.94 3.52
CA PRO A 437 49.66 31.51 2.11
C PRO A 437 51.03 30.92 1.65
N ARG A 438 51.01 30.21 0.51
CA ARG A 438 52.05 30.11 -0.56
C ARG A 438 53.56 30.11 -0.20
N ASP A 439 54.29 29.13 -0.78
CA ASP A 439 55.60 29.43 -1.41
C ASP A 439 55.84 28.61 -2.71
N ARG A 440 56.97 28.82 -3.40
CA ARG A 440 57.30 28.38 -4.77
C ARG A 440 58.63 27.60 -4.87
N SER A 441 58.63 26.54 -5.67
CA SER A 441 59.74 26.13 -6.57
C SER A 441 59.23 24.94 -7.42
N MET A 442 59.23 24.96 -8.76
CA MET A 442 60.36 25.01 -9.71
C MET A 442 61.31 23.81 -9.60
N ASN A 443 61.09 22.81 -10.47
CA ASN A 443 61.91 22.44 -11.65
C ASN A 443 60.94 21.60 -12.55
N ASP A 444 60.96 21.65 -13.88
CA ASP A 444 62.02 21.28 -14.84
C ASP A 444 62.41 19.78 -14.65
N ASP A 445 62.38 18.90 -15.66
CA ASP A 445 62.66 19.12 -17.10
C ASP A 445 61.88 18.17 -18.06
N ASP A 446 62.27 18.19 -19.34
CA ASP A 446 61.99 17.25 -20.45
C ASP A 446 60.63 17.32 -21.19
N ALA A 447 60.72 17.84 -22.42
CA ALA A 447 59.74 17.67 -23.49
C ALA A 447 60.19 16.56 -24.46
N PHE A 448 59.34 16.19 -25.44
CA PHE A 448 59.71 16.27 -26.87
C PHE A 448 58.52 16.09 -27.84
N GLU A 449 58.70 16.62 -29.06
CA GLU A 449 58.03 16.42 -30.37
C GLU A 449 56.58 15.86 -30.44
N THR A 450 55.55 16.49 -31.04
CA THR A 450 55.34 17.26 -32.30
C THR A 450 55.17 16.48 -33.61
N SER A 451 53.93 16.38 -34.10
CA SER A 451 53.52 16.68 -35.51
C SER A 451 51.98 16.74 -35.57
N THR A 452 51.22 17.73 -36.05
CA THR A 452 51.29 18.71 -37.17
C THR A 452 50.93 18.18 -38.56
N ASN A 453 49.66 18.37 -38.98
CA ASN A 453 49.17 18.94 -40.27
C ASN A 453 47.75 18.42 -40.61
N LEU A 454 46.73 19.23 -40.90
CA LEU A 454 46.48 20.13 -42.07
C LEU A 454 46.26 19.37 -43.40
N SER A 455 45.31 19.69 -44.29
CA SER A 455 44.15 20.63 -44.24
C SER A 455 43.33 20.61 -45.56
N GLY A 456 42.03 20.96 -45.53
CA GLY A 456 41.24 21.35 -46.72
C GLY A 456 40.61 20.20 -47.53
N VAL A 457 39.73 20.43 -48.51
CA VAL A 457 39.20 21.70 -49.11
C VAL A 457 37.67 21.56 -49.39
N GLN A 458 36.99 22.68 -49.66
CA GLN A 458 35.54 22.87 -49.78
C GLN A 458 35.20 23.53 -51.15
N GLU A 459 34.05 23.25 -51.78
CA GLU A 459 33.33 24.16 -52.72
C GLU A 459 31.90 23.65 -53.12
N LEU A 460 30.90 24.55 -53.05
CA LEU A 460 29.81 24.94 -54.01
C LEU A 460 28.87 23.87 -54.66
N LEU A 461 27.52 23.95 -54.53
CA LEU A 461 26.48 24.82 -55.19
C LEU A 461 26.27 24.52 -56.71
N GLU A 462 25.07 24.51 -57.34
CA GLU A 462 23.74 25.09 -57.04
C GLU A 462 22.54 24.47 -57.88
N ILE A 463 21.27 24.69 -57.45
CA ILE A 463 19.97 24.80 -58.21
C ILE A 463 19.42 23.68 -59.15
N GLY A 464 18.10 23.37 -59.05
CA GLY A 464 17.28 22.82 -60.16
C GLY A 464 15.88 22.20 -59.84
N LEU A 465 14.77 22.85 -60.26
CA LEU A 465 13.35 22.38 -60.31
C LEU A 465 12.69 22.99 -61.58
N PRO A 466 11.48 22.60 -62.10
CA PRO A 466 10.29 21.96 -61.48
C PRO A 466 9.89 20.60 -62.17
N ASP A 467 8.67 20.17 -62.57
CA ASP A 467 7.32 20.75 -62.80
C ASP A 467 6.17 19.67 -62.77
N HIS A 468 4.95 19.99 -63.26
CA HIS A 468 3.65 19.38 -62.87
C HIS A 468 2.79 18.72 -63.99
N GLU A 469 1.62 18.14 -63.61
CA GLU A 469 0.43 17.75 -64.44
C GLU A 469 0.45 16.49 -65.37
N SER A 470 -0.69 15.88 -65.81
CA SER A 470 -2.07 15.68 -65.26
C SER A 470 -2.91 14.63 -66.07
N SER A 471 -4.13 14.28 -65.60
CA SER A 471 -5.18 13.40 -66.23
C SER A 471 -4.95 11.87 -66.31
N GLY A 472 -5.96 10.97 -66.36
CA GLY A 472 -7.40 11.06 -65.98
C GLY A 472 -8.42 10.29 -66.86
N THR A 473 -9.19 9.32 -66.33
CA THR A 473 -10.59 8.90 -66.75
C THR A 473 -11.14 7.65 -66.02
N LYS A 474 -12.47 7.42 -66.07
CA LYS A 474 -13.20 6.16 -65.71
C LYS A 474 -13.91 5.58 -66.95
N PRO A 475 -14.37 4.30 -66.96
CA PRO A 475 -15.82 4.06 -66.72
C PRO A 475 -16.21 2.68 -66.08
N THR A 476 -17.49 2.56 -65.74
CA THR A 476 -18.28 1.32 -65.42
C THR A 476 -19.33 1.09 -66.55
N PRO A 477 -20.28 0.09 -66.60
CA PRO A 477 -20.82 -0.80 -65.55
C PRO A 477 -21.27 -2.24 -66.02
N HIS A 478 -22.17 -2.89 -65.23
CA HIS A 478 -23.03 -4.08 -65.55
C HIS A 478 -22.38 -5.50 -65.63
N SER A 479 -23.09 -6.65 -65.49
CA SER A 479 -24.28 -7.06 -64.69
C SER A 479 -24.63 -8.56 -64.94
N LYS A 480 -25.39 -9.23 -64.05
CA LYS A 480 -26.12 -10.54 -64.24
C LYS A 480 -25.22 -11.80 -64.32
N ASP A 481 -25.63 -13.06 -64.07
CA ASP A 481 -26.80 -13.77 -63.45
C ASP A 481 -26.32 -15.24 -63.14
N HIS A 482 -26.99 -16.25 -62.53
CA HIS A 482 -28.38 -16.51 -62.09
C HIS A 482 -28.43 -17.65 -61.00
N ARG A 483 -29.56 -17.73 -60.26
CA ARG A 483 -30.37 -18.90 -59.72
C ARG A 483 -29.79 -20.32 -59.54
N ALA A 484 -30.25 -21.19 -58.61
CA ALA A 484 -31.21 -21.19 -57.45
C ALA A 484 -30.97 -22.53 -56.63
N PHE A 485 -31.74 -23.09 -55.67
CA PHE A 485 -33.15 -23.08 -55.17
C PHE A 485 -33.18 -23.50 -53.64
N SER A 486 -34.12 -23.03 -52.79
CA SER A 486 -35.38 -23.68 -52.28
C SER A 486 -35.21 -24.96 -51.42
N THR A 487 -35.85 -25.18 -50.25
CA THR A 487 -36.79 -24.42 -49.35
C THR A 487 -36.76 -25.07 -47.93
N HIS A 488 -37.18 -24.46 -46.79
CA HIS A 488 -38.57 -24.18 -46.39
C HIS A 488 -38.71 -23.34 -45.08
N HIS A 489 -39.85 -22.62 -45.00
CA HIS A 489 -40.66 -22.19 -43.84
C HIS A 489 -40.12 -21.34 -42.65
N SER A 490 -40.84 -20.23 -42.43
CA SER A 490 -41.13 -19.59 -41.12
C SER A 490 -42.59 -19.90 -40.71
N PRO A 491 -43.07 -19.55 -39.49
CA PRO A 491 -43.70 -18.23 -39.29
C PRO A 491 -43.48 -17.58 -37.90
N GLN A 492 -44.15 -16.44 -37.64
CA GLN A 492 -44.07 -15.61 -36.42
C GLN A 492 -45.30 -15.78 -35.49
N ALA A 493 -45.16 -15.48 -34.19
CA ALA A 493 -46.08 -14.67 -33.32
C ALA A 493 -45.94 -15.00 -31.81
N MET A 494 -46.23 -14.01 -30.93
CA MET A 494 -46.19 -14.13 -29.46
C MET A 494 -47.58 -14.43 -28.84
N PRO A 495 -47.69 -14.77 -27.54
CA PRO A 495 -47.88 -13.71 -26.52
C PRO A 495 -47.10 -13.90 -25.19
N LEU A 496 -47.25 -12.94 -24.26
CA LEU A 496 -46.51 -12.77 -23.00
C LEU A 496 -47.27 -13.26 -21.73
N LEU A 497 -46.61 -13.11 -20.56
CA LEU A 497 -47.06 -13.34 -19.17
C LEU A 497 -47.07 -14.83 -18.71
N LYS A 498 -46.54 -15.23 -17.54
CA LYS A 498 -45.91 -14.52 -16.39
C LYS A 498 -44.71 -15.30 -15.83
N SER A 499 -43.79 -14.62 -15.15
CA SER A 499 -42.94 -15.18 -14.09
C SER A 499 -43.05 -14.32 -12.82
N HIS A 500 -42.84 -14.90 -11.64
CA HIS A 500 -42.98 -14.20 -10.35
C HIS A 500 -41.63 -13.72 -9.81
N GLN A 501 -41.67 -12.51 -9.25
CA GLN A 501 -40.74 -11.87 -8.31
C GLN A 501 -39.54 -12.70 -7.82
N SER A 502 -38.35 -12.33 -8.30
CA SER A 502 -37.10 -12.53 -7.55
C SER A 502 -36.99 -11.46 -6.45
N HIS A 503 -36.82 -11.86 -5.19
CA HIS A 503 -36.42 -10.94 -4.14
C HIS A 503 -34.93 -10.63 -4.25
N THR A 504 -34.58 -9.35 -4.34
CA THR A 504 -33.20 -8.87 -4.17
C THR A 504 -32.83 -8.87 -2.68
N PRO A 505 -31.66 -9.43 -2.29
CA PRO A 505 -30.98 -9.07 -1.05
C PRO A 505 -30.60 -7.57 -1.10
N ALA A 506 -30.49 -6.93 0.06
CA ALA A 506 -30.18 -5.50 0.13
C ALA A 506 -28.71 -5.22 -0.22
N GLN A 507 -28.46 -4.17 -1.01
CA GLN A 507 -27.12 -3.65 -1.25
C GLN A 507 -26.66 -2.84 -0.02
N THR A 508 -25.64 -3.32 0.68
CA THR A 508 -24.88 -2.50 1.65
C THR A 508 -23.72 -1.83 0.92
N ASN A 509 -23.94 -0.64 0.38
CA ASN A 509 -22.88 0.16 -0.22
C ASN A 509 -21.93 0.63 0.89
N TYR A 510 -20.72 0.06 0.94
CA TYR A 510 -19.59 0.71 1.58
C TYR A 510 -18.85 1.51 0.51
N GLN A 511 -19.03 2.83 0.52
CA GLN A 511 -18.11 3.72 -0.17
C GLN A 511 -16.89 3.86 0.76
N TYR A 512 -15.70 3.53 0.27
CA TYR A 512 -14.45 3.95 0.89
C TYR A 512 -13.98 5.20 0.14
N GLU A 513 -13.61 6.23 0.90
CA GLU A 513 -13.28 7.55 0.39
C GLU A 513 -11.82 7.93 0.70
N ASP A 514 -11.42 9.10 0.21
CA ASP A 514 -10.04 9.39 -0.19
C ASP A 514 -9.17 9.98 0.94
N ASP A 515 -8.26 9.16 1.50
CA ASP A 515 -7.22 9.60 2.46
C ASP A 515 -5.95 10.06 1.73
N ASP A 516 -5.72 11.39 1.67
CA ASP A 516 -4.57 12.05 1.03
C ASP A 516 -3.33 12.04 1.94
N GLY A 517 -2.72 10.86 2.14
CA GLY A 517 -1.51 10.73 2.96
C GLY A 517 -0.32 11.59 2.47
N ILE A 518 0.27 12.40 3.36
CA ILE A 518 1.42 13.25 3.02
C ILE A 518 2.66 12.37 2.69
N PRO A 519 3.35 12.57 1.55
CA PRO A 519 4.59 11.86 1.25
C PRO A 519 5.66 12.06 2.33
N ILE A 520 6.32 10.98 2.75
CA ILE A 520 7.17 10.96 3.96
C ILE A 520 8.47 11.77 3.78
N GLU A 521 8.99 11.87 2.56
CA GLU A 521 10.05 12.77 2.15
C GLU A 521 9.69 14.27 2.31
N HIS A 522 8.41 14.56 2.55
CA HIS A 522 7.91 15.88 2.89
C HIS A 522 7.51 16.02 4.37
N VAL A 523 7.73 15.00 5.21
CA VAL A 523 7.39 15.00 6.63
C VAL A 523 8.66 14.86 7.48
N LYS A 524 9.09 15.95 8.11
CA LYS A 524 10.20 15.91 9.09
C LYS A 524 9.64 15.73 10.51
N LEU A 525 9.95 14.60 11.14
CA LEU A 525 9.81 14.42 12.58
C LEU A 525 10.73 15.41 13.32
N LEU A 526 10.16 16.23 14.21
CA LEU A 526 10.88 17.18 15.06
C LEU A 526 11.03 16.69 16.51
N LEU A 527 10.03 15.97 17.01
CA LEU A 527 10.01 15.39 18.35
C LEU A 527 9.23 14.08 18.32
N ASN A 528 9.76 13.06 19.00
CA ASN A 528 9.02 11.86 19.39
C ASN A 528 9.36 11.60 20.87
N SER A 529 8.38 11.75 21.77
CA SER A 529 8.60 11.55 23.21
C SER A 529 8.46 10.07 23.62
N SER A 530 8.83 9.77 24.87
CA SER A 530 8.93 8.38 25.38
C SER A 530 7.62 7.56 25.21
N PRO A 531 7.68 6.22 25.12
CA PRO A 531 6.50 5.37 24.91
C PRO A 531 5.34 5.49 25.92
N ALA A 532 5.56 6.13 27.08
CA ALA A 532 4.52 6.41 28.08
C ALA A 532 3.75 7.73 27.85
N LYS A 533 4.20 8.58 26.91
CA LYS A 533 3.63 9.87 26.53
C LYS A 533 3.84 10.05 25.04
N LEU A 534 2.89 9.57 24.24
CA LEU A 534 3.00 9.46 22.79
C LEU A 534 2.68 10.82 22.15
N HIS A 535 3.63 11.74 22.21
CA HIS A 535 3.54 13.06 21.58
C HIS A 535 4.53 13.10 20.42
N GLN A 536 4.01 13.27 19.20
CA GLN A 536 4.85 13.45 18.01
C GLN A 536 4.65 14.85 17.45
N VAL A 537 5.75 15.53 17.13
CA VAL A 537 5.71 16.78 16.38
C VAL A 537 6.26 16.53 14.99
N LEU A 538 5.39 16.69 14.00
CA LEU A 538 5.77 16.63 12.58
C LEU A 538 5.86 18.06 12.03
N GLN A 539 6.77 18.28 11.08
CA GLN A 539 6.80 19.48 10.25
C GLN A 539 6.69 19.08 8.78
N VAL A 540 5.65 19.57 8.12
CA VAL A 540 5.39 19.32 6.70
C VAL A 540 6.19 20.31 5.85
N SER A 541 6.81 19.83 4.78
CA SER A 541 7.51 20.63 3.79
C SER A 541 6.56 21.60 3.07
N ARG A 542 7.10 22.70 2.54
CA ARG A 542 6.35 23.57 1.61
C ARG A 542 6.41 23.10 0.15
N ALA A 543 7.23 22.08 -0.13
CA ALA A 543 7.26 21.40 -1.43
C ALA A 543 6.20 20.28 -1.53
N ALA A 544 5.51 19.95 -0.43
CA ALA A 544 4.39 19.01 -0.46
C ALA A 544 3.23 19.61 -1.27
N ASP A 545 2.73 18.88 -2.26
CA ASP A 545 1.44 19.17 -2.88
C ASP A 545 0.32 18.58 -2.02
N HIS A 546 0.11 19.18 -0.84
CA HIS A 546 -0.85 18.73 0.16
C HIS A 546 -1.40 19.91 0.96
N PRO A 547 -2.71 19.94 1.32
CA PRO A 547 -3.33 21.02 2.11
C PRO A 547 -2.58 21.45 3.39
N LEU A 548 -1.84 20.53 4.03
CA LEU A 548 -1.04 20.77 5.24
C LEU A 548 0.41 21.25 4.95
N ALA A 549 0.75 21.60 3.71
CA ALA A 549 2.09 22.06 3.32
C ALA A 549 2.61 23.24 4.17
N GLY A 550 3.82 23.10 4.71
CA GLY A 550 4.43 24.11 5.58
C GLY A 550 3.83 24.23 6.99
N SER A 551 3.02 23.26 7.43
CA SER A 551 2.49 23.17 8.79
C SER A 551 3.48 22.53 9.78
N ARG A 552 3.18 22.67 11.06
CA ARG A 552 3.55 21.73 12.12
C ARG A 552 2.29 21.06 12.65
N LEU A 553 2.37 19.76 12.87
CA LEU A 553 1.29 18.91 13.38
C LEU A 553 1.70 18.35 14.73
N LEU A 554 0.81 18.41 15.72
CA LEU A 554 0.94 17.67 16.97
C LEU A 554 0.05 16.44 16.85
N LEU A 555 0.66 15.26 16.88
CA LEU A 555 -0.07 14.01 17.02
C LEU A 555 -0.03 13.57 18.49
N LEU A 556 -1.19 13.11 18.97
CA LEU A 556 -1.36 12.46 20.27
C LEU A 556 -2.12 11.14 20.05
N ASP A 557 -2.05 10.25 21.04
CA ASP A 557 -2.61 8.90 21.04
C ASP A 557 -2.06 7.95 19.96
N ALA A 558 -2.21 6.64 20.16
CA ALA A 558 -1.57 5.62 19.32
C ALA A 558 -1.95 5.60 17.81
N PRO A 559 -3.15 6.04 17.37
CA PRO A 559 -3.49 6.10 15.95
C PRO A 559 -2.81 7.25 15.19
N GLY A 560 -2.15 8.18 15.88
CA GLY A 560 -1.51 9.33 15.23
C GLY A 560 -2.51 10.41 14.76
N ASN A 561 -3.66 10.53 15.42
CA ASN A 561 -4.66 11.57 15.14
C ASN A 561 -4.04 12.98 15.28
N ILE A 562 -4.50 13.95 14.49
CA ILE A 562 -4.00 15.33 14.54
C ILE A 562 -4.73 16.12 15.65
N HIS A 563 -4.04 16.37 16.77
CA HIS A 563 -4.56 17.12 17.91
C HIS A 563 -4.21 18.63 17.88
N SER A 564 -3.35 19.08 16.97
CA SER A 564 -3.16 20.52 16.69
C SER A 564 -2.39 20.79 15.40
N ILE A 565 -2.67 21.94 14.77
CA ILE A 565 -2.07 22.40 13.51
C ILE A 565 -1.63 23.85 13.67
N SER A 566 -0.37 24.16 13.32
CA SER A 566 0.16 25.54 13.33
C SER A 566 1.03 25.80 12.11
N TYR A 567 0.86 26.93 11.44
CA TYR A 567 1.66 27.32 10.29
C TYR A 567 2.56 28.51 10.60
N LEU A 568 3.78 28.52 10.05
CA LEU A 568 4.73 29.59 10.35
C LEU A 568 4.29 30.96 9.77
N PHE A 569 3.62 30.96 8.60
CA PHE A 569 3.32 32.18 7.83
C PHE A 569 1.83 32.39 7.48
N LYS A 570 0.91 31.52 7.90
CA LYS A 570 -0.55 31.76 7.82
C LYS A 570 -1.21 31.56 9.18
N SER A 571 -2.33 32.25 9.42
CA SER A 571 -3.13 32.15 10.65
C SER A 571 -4.10 30.98 10.60
N LEU A 572 -4.83 30.86 9.49
CA LEU A 572 -5.89 29.86 9.27
C LEU A 572 -5.29 28.50 8.91
N THR A 573 -5.94 27.45 9.37
CA THR A 573 -5.45 26.07 9.27
C THR A 573 -5.89 25.35 8.00
N ASN A 574 -7.04 25.75 7.43
CA ASN A 574 -7.85 25.00 6.45
C ASN A 574 -8.43 23.69 7.06
N ALA A 575 -8.78 23.71 8.35
CA ALA A 575 -9.39 22.61 9.11
C ALA A 575 -10.45 23.13 10.09
N TYR A 576 -11.11 22.25 10.86
CA TYR A 576 -12.22 22.64 11.77
C TYR A 576 -11.87 23.71 12.81
N TYR A 577 -10.58 23.90 13.17
CA TYR A 577 -10.13 25.01 14.03
C TYR A 577 -10.51 26.40 13.49
N ASP A 578 -10.68 26.54 12.17
CA ASP A 578 -11.13 27.78 11.55
C ASP A 578 -12.65 28.00 11.74
N VAL A 579 -13.43 26.92 11.89
CA VAL A 579 -14.87 26.98 12.24
C VAL A 579 -15.04 27.53 13.66
N PHE A 580 -14.21 27.12 14.62
CA PHE A 580 -14.21 27.69 15.97
C PHE A 580 -14.00 29.22 15.99
N ALA A 581 -13.30 29.77 14.99
CA ALA A 581 -13.11 31.22 14.85
C ALA A 581 -14.35 31.97 14.30
N THR A 582 -15.42 31.26 13.96
CA THR A 582 -16.74 31.86 13.64
C THR A 582 -17.54 32.23 14.88
N LEU A 583 -17.25 31.63 16.03
CA LEU A 583 -18.00 31.81 17.28
C LEU A 583 -17.85 33.20 17.93
N PRO A 584 -16.64 33.79 18.11
CA PRO A 584 -16.47 34.99 18.94
C PRO A 584 -17.37 36.19 18.60
N PRO A 585 -17.69 36.50 17.33
CA PRO A 585 -18.59 37.63 17.00
C PRO A 585 -20.06 37.43 17.37
N ILE A 586 -20.49 36.22 17.77
CA ILE A 586 -21.89 35.91 18.12
C ILE A 586 -22.07 35.57 19.61
N LEU A 587 -21.07 35.94 20.43
CA LEU A 587 -21.07 35.78 21.88
C LEU A 587 -21.38 37.10 22.62
N PRO A 588 -21.94 37.04 23.85
CA PRO A 588 -22.02 38.20 24.74
C PRO A 588 -20.61 38.62 25.22
N PRO A 589 -20.43 39.83 25.78
CA PRO A 589 -19.15 40.26 26.33
C PRO A 589 -18.67 39.37 27.49
N GLY A 590 -17.48 38.78 27.37
CA GLY A 590 -16.85 37.96 28.41
C GLY A 590 -15.67 37.12 27.90
N PRO A 591 -15.12 36.23 28.75
CA PRO A 591 -14.04 35.34 28.38
C PRO A 591 -14.53 34.10 27.61
N LEU A 592 -13.72 33.62 26.67
CA LEU A 592 -13.88 32.36 25.96
C LEU A 592 -13.15 31.24 26.72
N GLY A 593 -13.82 30.12 26.97
CA GLY A 593 -13.18 28.88 27.43
C GLY A 593 -12.72 28.03 26.25
N ILE A 594 -11.59 27.34 26.38
CA ILE A 594 -11.16 26.28 25.44
C ILE A 594 -10.84 25.04 26.26
N LEU A 595 -11.58 23.97 26.04
CA LEU A 595 -11.48 22.71 26.79
C LEU A 595 -10.91 21.63 25.85
N GLY A 596 -9.69 21.19 26.11
CA GLY A 596 -8.85 20.57 25.09
C GLY A 596 -8.12 21.69 24.36
N PHE A 597 -7.00 22.13 24.93
CA PHE A 597 -6.25 23.28 24.41
C PHE A 597 -5.20 22.84 23.39
N GLY A 598 -4.68 21.62 23.51
CA GLY A 598 -3.67 21.06 22.63
C GLY A 598 -2.46 21.98 22.54
N ALA A 599 -2.00 22.27 21.32
CA ALA A 599 -0.93 23.23 21.09
C ALA A 599 -1.40 24.69 20.93
N GLY A 600 -2.66 25.00 21.25
CA GLY A 600 -3.22 26.35 21.19
C GLY A 600 -3.71 26.79 19.79
N SER A 601 -3.94 25.85 18.87
CA SER A 601 -4.34 26.11 17.47
C SER A 601 -5.50 27.12 17.35
N ALA A 602 -6.63 26.82 17.99
CA ALA A 602 -7.81 27.70 18.02
C ALA A 602 -7.55 29.04 18.73
N ALA A 603 -6.78 29.02 19.84
CA ALA A 603 -6.44 30.23 20.60
C ALA A 603 -5.62 31.22 19.76
N ARG A 604 -4.67 30.72 18.96
CA ARG A 604 -3.87 31.53 18.04
C ARG A 604 -4.74 32.19 16.98
N ILE A 605 -5.58 31.43 16.29
CA ILE A 605 -6.51 31.96 15.26
C ILE A 605 -7.38 33.06 15.86
N ILE A 606 -7.99 32.80 17.02
CA ILE A 606 -8.94 33.74 17.65
C ILE A 606 -8.24 35.01 18.15
N LEU A 607 -7.03 34.94 18.71
CA LEU A 607 -6.30 36.14 19.14
C LEU A 607 -5.69 36.94 17.97
N GLU A 608 -5.37 36.30 16.85
CA GLU A 608 -4.93 37.00 15.63
C GLU A 608 -6.09 37.70 14.90
N LEU A 609 -7.30 37.11 14.87
CA LEU A 609 -8.49 37.70 14.24
C LEU A 609 -9.25 38.68 15.15
N TYR A 610 -9.27 38.40 16.46
CA TYR A 610 -10.00 39.15 17.48
C TYR A 610 -9.08 39.45 18.70
N PRO A 611 -8.09 40.35 18.60
CA PRO A 611 -7.09 40.61 19.64
C PRO A 611 -7.61 41.05 21.02
N GLN A 612 -8.91 41.36 21.11
CA GLN A 612 -9.56 41.85 22.33
C GLN A 612 -10.08 40.70 23.22
N THR A 613 -10.26 39.51 22.65
CA THR A 613 -10.82 38.33 23.31
C THR A 613 -9.95 37.91 24.48
N VAL A 614 -10.57 37.59 25.61
CA VAL A 614 -9.91 36.91 26.74
C VAL A 614 -10.15 35.42 26.58
N ILE A 615 -9.10 34.61 26.58
CA ILE A 615 -9.14 33.15 26.42
C ILE A 615 -8.60 32.48 27.68
N HIS A 616 -9.34 31.52 28.21
CA HIS A 616 -8.87 30.60 29.24
C HIS A 616 -8.85 29.17 28.66
N GLY A 617 -7.66 28.62 28.46
CA GLY A 617 -7.45 27.28 27.90
C GLY A 617 -7.13 26.24 28.97
N TRP A 618 -7.74 25.06 28.89
CA TRP A 618 -7.43 23.91 29.74
C TRP A 618 -6.82 22.76 28.93
N GLU A 619 -5.63 22.35 29.33
CA GLU A 619 -4.97 21.12 28.86
C GLU A 619 -4.82 20.13 30.02
N LEU A 620 -4.99 18.83 29.75
CA LEU A 620 -4.84 17.80 30.77
C LEU A 620 -3.37 17.45 31.02
N ASP A 621 -2.54 17.37 29.96
CA ASP A 621 -1.13 17.01 30.08
C ASP A 621 -0.21 18.25 30.02
N PRO A 622 0.54 18.59 31.10
CA PRO A 622 1.45 19.75 31.10
C PRO A 622 2.60 19.64 30.09
N SER A 623 2.97 18.42 29.67
CA SER A 623 3.98 18.24 28.62
C SER A 623 3.47 18.66 27.24
N VAL A 624 2.16 18.56 26.96
CA VAL A 624 1.58 19.10 25.71
C VAL A 624 1.76 20.63 25.67
N ILE A 625 1.55 21.32 26.79
CA ILE A 625 1.84 22.77 26.91
C ILE A 625 3.34 23.06 26.69
N SER A 626 4.24 22.20 27.20
CA SER A 626 5.68 22.35 26.97
C SER A 626 6.04 22.25 25.48
N VAL A 627 5.56 21.20 24.82
CA VAL A 627 5.72 20.98 23.37
C VAL A 627 5.11 22.13 22.56
N ALA A 628 3.97 22.67 22.99
CA ALA A 628 3.32 23.81 22.35
C ALA A 628 4.16 25.10 22.41
N ARG A 629 4.83 25.36 23.55
CA ARG A 629 5.73 26.51 23.73
C ARG A 629 6.94 26.43 22.81
N GLU A 630 7.56 25.25 22.73
CA GLU A 630 8.77 24.98 21.97
C GLU A 630 8.51 24.92 20.45
N TYR A 631 7.52 24.12 20.01
CA TYR A 631 7.32 23.80 18.59
C TYR A 631 6.20 24.60 17.90
N PHE A 632 5.16 25.01 18.62
CA PHE A 632 3.95 25.62 18.00
C PHE A 632 3.91 27.15 18.16
N GLY A 633 4.86 27.71 18.92
CA GLY A 633 5.02 29.15 19.13
C GLY A 633 4.15 29.71 20.26
N LEU A 634 3.58 28.86 21.11
CA LEU A 634 2.68 29.26 22.19
C LEU A 634 3.34 30.28 23.14
N GLU A 635 4.64 30.14 23.42
CA GLU A 635 5.38 31.07 24.29
C GLU A 635 5.41 32.51 23.72
N LYS A 636 5.43 32.65 22.38
CA LYS A 636 5.33 33.94 21.69
C LYS A 636 3.91 34.49 21.72
N LEU A 637 2.90 33.62 21.75
CA LEU A 637 1.49 33.99 21.88
C LEU A 637 1.21 34.50 23.31
N GLU A 638 1.67 33.78 24.34
CA GLU A 638 1.61 34.19 25.74
C GLU A 638 2.28 35.56 25.95
N LYS A 639 3.51 35.75 25.46
CA LYS A 639 4.24 37.04 25.53
C LYS A 639 3.56 38.19 24.78
N LYS A 640 2.79 37.90 23.71
CA LYS A 640 2.05 38.90 22.91
C LYS A 640 0.69 39.26 23.54
N TYR A 641 0.12 38.37 24.35
CA TYR A 641 -1.24 38.49 24.89
C TYR A 641 -1.31 38.21 26.42
N PRO A 642 -0.43 38.80 27.26
CA PRO A 642 -0.25 38.40 28.66
C PRO A 642 -1.51 38.60 29.53
N ASP A 643 -2.27 39.66 29.29
CA ASP A 643 -3.53 39.95 30.01
C ASP A 643 -4.78 39.33 29.33
N ARG A 644 -4.57 38.44 28.35
CA ARG A 644 -5.63 37.92 27.47
C ARG A 644 -5.60 36.40 27.28
N LEU A 645 -4.43 35.75 27.33
CA LEU A 645 -4.31 34.30 27.20
C LEU A 645 -3.88 33.68 28.54
N PHE A 646 -4.79 32.94 29.17
CA PHE A 646 -4.54 32.24 30.43
C PHE A 646 -4.61 30.72 30.19
N ILE A 647 -3.54 30.01 30.52
CA ILE A 647 -3.42 28.56 30.26
C ILE A 647 -3.36 27.81 31.58
N HIS A 648 -4.21 26.79 31.71
CA HIS A 648 -4.46 26.03 32.93
C HIS A 648 -4.20 24.55 32.68
N THR A 649 -3.57 23.87 33.63
CA THR A 649 -3.38 22.41 33.57
C THR A 649 -4.37 21.70 34.47
N GLY A 650 -5.03 20.66 33.95
CA GLY A 650 -5.93 19.78 34.70
C GLY A 650 -7.23 19.48 33.95
N ASN A 651 -8.13 18.74 34.61
CA ASN A 651 -9.38 18.30 34.00
C ASN A 651 -10.24 19.49 33.54
N ALA A 652 -10.38 19.64 32.22
CA ALA A 652 -11.13 20.71 31.57
C ALA A 652 -12.64 20.68 31.89
N LEU A 653 -13.20 19.52 32.25
CA LEU A 653 -14.58 19.42 32.76
C LEU A 653 -14.75 20.01 34.17
N ASN A 654 -13.69 20.48 34.83
CA ASN A 654 -13.74 21.30 36.05
C ASN A 654 -13.42 22.80 35.82
N SER A 655 -13.26 23.22 34.56
CA SER A 655 -13.06 24.62 34.17
C SER A 655 -14.10 25.58 34.77
N SER A 656 -13.66 26.74 35.23
CA SER A 656 -14.53 27.84 35.63
C SER A 656 -13.80 29.17 35.58
N VAL A 657 -14.55 30.26 35.42
CA VAL A 657 -14.07 31.64 35.47
C VAL A 657 -15.08 32.50 36.21
N LYS A 658 -14.63 33.63 36.74
CA LYS A 658 -15.49 34.58 37.44
C LYS A 658 -16.59 35.10 36.49
N ASP A 659 -17.82 35.11 36.98
CA ASP A 659 -19.00 35.59 36.25
C ASP A 659 -19.27 34.84 34.92
N GLY A 660 -18.81 33.58 34.80
CA GLY A 660 -19.10 32.68 33.67
C GLY A 660 -18.37 33.01 32.35
N PHE A 661 -18.37 32.04 31.43
CA PHE A 661 -17.84 32.16 30.07
C PHE A 661 -18.84 32.82 29.13
N ALA A 662 -18.37 33.70 28.25
CA ALA A 662 -19.16 34.15 27.10
C ALA A 662 -19.43 33.02 26.12
N GLY A 663 -18.46 32.11 25.94
CA GLY A 663 -18.65 30.88 25.18
C GLY A 663 -17.56 29.87 25.48
N ILE A 664 -17.76 28.62 25.05
CA ILE A 664 -16.85 27.51 25.33
C ILE A 664 -16.57 26.74 24.03
N LEU A 665 -15.30 26.62 23.66
CA LEU A 665 -14.83 25.66 22.66
C LEU A 665 -14.50 24.33 23.34
N ILE A 666 -14.89 23.22 22.73
CA ILE A 666 -14.68 21.87 23.27
C ILE A 666 -14.08 20.98 22.20
N ASP A 667 -12.92 20.41 22.51
CA ASP A 667 -12.10 19.56 21.64
C ASP A 667 -11.49 18.43 22.49
N LEU A 668 -12.37 17.68 23.18
CA LEU A 668 -11.99 16.72 24.21
C LEU A 668 -11.99 15.28 23.67
N PHE A 669 -10.81 14.86 23.23
CA PHE A 669 -10.55 13.53 22.70
C PHE A 669 -9.62 12.73 23.62
N SER A 670 -9.76 11.40 23.61
CA SER A 670 -8.80 10.46 24.16
C SER A 670 -8.94 9.10 23.49
N LYS A 671 -7.80 8.48 23.15
CA LYS A 671 -7.70 7.19 22.45
C LYS A 671 -8.38 7.18 21.08
N GLY A 672 -8.31 8.31 20.37
CA GLY A 672 -8.99 8.49 19.08
C GLY A 672 -10.52 8.46 19.19
N CYS A 673 -11.09 8.99 20.26
CA CYS A 673 -12.53 9.09 20.48
C CYS A 673 -12.87 10.40 21.21
N VAL A 674 -14.05 10.97 20.95
CA VAL A 674 -14.66 11.94 21.87
C VAL A 674 -14.81 11.29 23.24
N ILE A 675 -14.44 11.97 24.32
CA ILE A 675 -14.44 11.36 25.66
C ILE A 675 -15.86 10.92 26.10
N PRO A 676 -16.01 9.78 26.81
CA PRO A 676 -17.33 9.24 27.18
C PRO A 676 -18.20 10.19 28.00
N GLU A 677 -17.61 11.10 28.78
CA GLU A 677 -18.32 12.08 29.57
C GLU A 677 -19.17 13.05 28.74
N LEU A 678 -18.84 13.26 27.46
CA LEU A 678 -19.65 14.10 26.55
C LEU A 678 -20.86 13.36 25.96
N GLN A 679 -20.97 12.04 26.15
CA GLN A 679 -22.17 11.26 25.83
C GLN A 679 -23.20 11.29 26.99
N ASP A 680 -22.86 11.94 28.13
CA ASP A 680 -23.77 12.14 29.27
C ASP A 680 -24.39 13.55 29.27
N ALA A 681 -25.72 13.61 29.22
CA ALA A 681 -26.49 14.84 29.36
C ALA A 681 -26.19 15.59 30.69
N ALA A 682 -25.84 14.87 31.76
CA ALA A 682 -25.47 15.51 33.02
C ALA A 682 -24.10 16.23 32.94
N THR A 683 -23.27 15.99 31.94
CA THR A 683 -22.07 16.81 31.65
C THR A 683 -22.45 18.11 30.96
N TRP A 684 -23.30 18.05 29.93
CA TRP A 684 -23.85 19.23 29.26
C TRP A 684 -24.60 20.15 30.23
N GLU A 685 -25.37 19.60 31.17
CA GLU A 685 -26.00 20.34 32.26
C GLU A 685 -25.01 21.05 33.21
N LYS A 686 -23.80 20.49 33.43
CA LYS A 686 -22.75 21.13 34.24
C LYS A 686 -22.04 22.24 33.45
N LEU A 687 -21.86 22.05 32.14
CA LEU A 687 -21.25 23.04 31.24
C LEU A 687 -22.21 24.22 30.96
N LYS A 688 -23.51 23.98 30.77
CA LYS A 688 -24.54 25.02 30.55
C LYS A 688 -24.56 26.03 31.69
N LYS A 689 -24.39 25.56 32.93
CA LYS A 689 -24.28 26.38 34.16
C LYS A 689 -22.97 27.19 34.29
N ARG A 690 -22.07 27.13 33.31
CA ARG A 690 -20.83 27.93 33.24
C ARG A 690 -20.87 29.00 32.15
N LEU A 691 -21.88 28.99 31.28
CA LEU A 691 -22.12 30.06 30.33
C LEU A 691 -22.74 31.28 31.02
N ARG A 692 -22.53 32.45 30.43
CA ARG A 692 -23.32 33.66 30.67
C ARG A 692 -24.67 33.55 29.95
N ASP A 693 -25.62 34.41 30.33
CA ASP A 693 -26.85 34.59 29.57
C ASP A 693 -26.53 34.95 28.11
N GLY A 694 -27.14 34.23 27.16
CA GLY A 694 -26.84 34.34 25.73
C GLY A 694 -25.52 33.72 25.28
N GLY A 695 -24.75 33.09 26.18
CA GLY A 695 -23.52 32.39 25.86
C GLY A 695 -23.75 31.06 25.10
N ARG A 696 -22.71 30.59 24.40
CA ARG A 696 -22.79 29.43 23.49
C ARG A 696 -21.59 28.49 23.60
N MET A 697 -21.78 27.21 23.29
CA MET A 697 -20.70 26.25 23.08
C MET A 697 -20.54 25.94 21.60
N MET A 698 -19.30 25.66 21.18
CA MET A 698 -18.99 25.03 19.90
C MET A 698 -18.04 23.85 20.13
N VAL A 699 -18.34 22.71 19.52
CA VAL A 699 -17.83 21.39 19.94
C VAL A 699 -17.36 20.63 18.71
N ASN A 700 -16.11 20.17 18.68
CA ASN A 700 -15.70 19.12 17.76
C ASN A 700 -16.31 17.79 18.24
N VAL A 701 -17.18 17.20 17.43
CA VAL A 701 -17.89 15.94 17.76
C VAL A 701 -17.33 14.73 17.00
N GLY A 702 -16.28 14.91 16.21
CA GLY A 702 -15.66 13.84 15.40
C GLY A 702 -16.45 13.49 14.14
N GLY A 703 -16.35 12.23 13.71
CA GLY A 703 -16.97 11.72 12.48
C GLY A 703 -16.41 10.33 12.12
N SER A 704 -16.54 9.93 10.86
CA SER A 704 -15.88 8.73 10.30
C SER A 704 -14.35 8.82 10.34
N CYS A 705 -13.82 10.03 10.12
CA CYS A 705 -12.41 10.39 10.02
C CYS A 705 -11.57 10.28 11.31
N VAL A 706 -12.13 9.82 12.43
CA VAL A 706 -11.41 9.71 13.71
C VAL A 706 -11.13 8.24 14.03
N GLU A 707 -9.90 7.78 13.82
CA GLU A 707 -9.52 6.39 14.09
C GLU A 707 -9.44 6.10 15.61
N PRO A 708 -10.23 5.15 16.14
CA PRO A 708 -10.22 4.79 17.56
C PRO A 708 -9.20 3.68 17.89
N GLU A 709 -8.55 3.77 19.05
CA GLU A 709 -7.63 2.70 19.51
C GLU A 709 -8.32 1.35 19.79
N ASP A 710 -9.63 1.37 20.02
CA ASP A 710 -10.45 0.16 20.19
C ASP A 710 -11.33 -0.01 18.96
N ILE A 711 -10.93 -0.91 18.06
CA ILE A 711 -11.56 -1.23 16.76
C ILE A 711 -13.03 -1.66 16.89
N ARG A 712 -13.52 -1.93 18.11
CA ARG A 712 -14.94 -2.23 18.40
C ARG A 712 -15.78 -0.97 18.62
N LYS A 713 -15.19 0.22 18.54
CA LYS A 713 -15.87 1.52 18.60
C LYS A 713 -15.99 2.10 17.20
N ASP A 714 -17.06 2.85 16.98
CA ASP A 714 -17.33 3.59 15.75
C ASP A 714 -17.41 5.08 16.08
N GLY A 715 -16.59 5.90 15.41
CA GLY A 715 -16.54 7.36 15.60
C GLY A 715 -17.88 8.03 15.28
N SER A 716 -18.60 7.52 14.28
CA SER A 716 -19.93 8.00 13.85
C SER A 716 -20.99 7.75 14.94
N VAL A 717 -20.96 6.58 15.58
CA VAL A 717 -21.86 6.24 16.69
C VAL A 717 -21.55 7.10 17.93
N ILE A 718 -20.27 7.35 18.21
CA ILE A 718 -19.81 8.20 19.31
C ILE A 718 -20.21 9.67 19.09
N MET A 719 -20.07 10.19 17.87
CA MET A 719 -20.55 11.51 17.46
C MET A 719 -22.06 11.63 17.70
N GLU A 720 -22.84 10.66 17.20
CA GLU A 720 -24.29 10.68 17.26
C GLU A 720 -24.85 10.55 18.71
N GLU A 721 -24.26 9.72 19.58
CA GLU A 721 -24.64 9.71 21.01
C GLU A 721 -24.22 11.00 21.74
N THR A 722 -23.13 11.66 21.32
CA THR A 722 -22.74 12.98 21.82
C THR A 722 -23.76 14.06 21.41
N LEU A 723 -24.21 14.06 20.15
CA LEU A 723 -25.24 14.98 19.64
C LEU A 723 -26.60 14.76 20.34
N LYS A 724 -27.02 13.51 20.54
CA LYS A 724 -28.19 13.17 21.38
C LYS A 724 -28.04 13.68 22.81
N ALA A 725 -26.84 13.61 23.40
CA ALA A 725 -26.58 14.12 24.75
C ALA A 725 -26.70 15.66 24.82
N MET A 726 -26.22 16.36 23.79
CA MET A 726 -26.41 17.81 23.64
C MET A 726 -27.88 18.18 23.46
N HIS A 727 -28.60 17.55 22.52
CA HIS A 727 -30.01 17.88 22.22
C HIS A 727 -30.93 17.69 23.43
N LYS A 728 -30.68 16.69 24.30
CA LYS A 728 -31.43 16.51 25.57
C LYS A 728 -31.36 17.72 26.52
N VAL A 729 -30.33 18.57 26.39
CA VAL A 729 -30.06 19.75 27.24
C VAL A 729 -30.27 21.07 26.49
N PHE A 730 -30.24 21.02 25.16
CA PHE A 730 -30.41 22.14 24.22
C PHE A 730 -31.48 21.77 23.15
N PRO A 731 -32.74 21.46 23.55
CA PRO A 731 -33.75 20.92 22.64
C PRO A 731 -34.16 21.95 21.58
N GLY A 732 -33.95 21.62 20.30
CA GLY A 732 -34.11 22.56 19.17
C GLY A 732 -33.05 23.67 19.11
N GLU A 733 -32.09 23.69 20.05
CA GLU A 733 -31.00 24.67 20.15
C GLU A 733 -29.64 24.06 19.72
N VAL A 734 -29.62 22.94 18.99
CA VAL A 734 -28.37 22.34 18.45
C VAL A 734 -28.35 22.46 16.94
N SER A 735 -27.25 22.96 16.39
CA SER A 735 -26.95 22.91 14.96
C SER A 735 -25.60 22.24 14.73
N VAL A 736 -25.42 21.59 13.59
CA VAL A 736 -24.21 20.87 13.20
C VAL A 736 -23.71 21.40 11.86
N LEU A 737 -22.40 21.45 11.70
CA LEU A 737 -21.70 21.75 10.46
C LEU A 737 -20.81 20.57 10.11
N SER A 738 -21.04 20.00 8.93
CA SER A 738 -20.19 19.01 8.28
C SER A 738 -19.40 19.69 7.17
N LEU A 739 -18.13 19.33 6.97
CA LEU A 739 -17.25 19.98 5.99
C LEU A 739 -17.37 19.34 4.60
N GLU A 740 -18.56 19.37 4.01
CA GLU A 740 -19.02 18.59 2.83
C GLU A 740 -18.16 18.62 1.53
N ASN A 741 -17.08 19.40 1.46
CA ASN A 741 -16.10 19.34 0.36
C ASN A 741 -15.01 18.28 0.56
N ARG A 742 -14.98 17.61 1.71
CA ARG A 742 -14.31 16.31 1.90
C ARG A 742 -15.29 15.36 2.56
N LYS A 743 -15.27 14.11 2.12
CA LYS A 743 -16.30 13.13 2.46
C LYS A 743 -16.04 12.44 3.80
N ASP A 744 -14.78 12.44 4.25
CA ASP A 744 -14.32 12.07 5.58
C ASP A 744 -13.67 13.26 6.32
N ASP A 745 -14.47 14.18 6.86
CA ASP A 745 -13.96 15.34 7.61
C ASP A 745 -14.73 15.52 8.94
N SER A 746 -14.13 16.18 9.94
CA SER A 746 -14.72 16.24 11.30
C SER A 746 -15.91 17.21 11.39
N SER A 747 -16.96 16.78 12.08
CA SER A 747 -18.20 17.56 12.30
C SER A 747 -18.10 18.44 13.55
N VAL A 748 -18.71 19.63 13.48
CA VAL A 748 -18.73 20.61 14.57
C VAL A 748 -20.16 20.94 14.97
N ALA A 749 -20.48 20.87 16.27
CA ALA A 749 -21.78 21.25 16.81
C ALA A 749 -21.76 22.64 17.47
N LEU A 750 -22.88 23.37 17.44
CA LEU A 750 -23.08 24.71 18.01
C LEU A 750 -24.40 24.76 18.79
N THR A 751 -24.39 25.42 19.96
CA THR A 751 -25.59 25.62 20.79
C THR A 751 -26.23 27.01 20.64
N GLY A 752 -27.55 27.06 20.80
CA GLY A 752 -28.39 28.26 20.75
C GLY A 752 -28.80 28.62 19.32
N GLU A 753 -29.93 29.32 19.16
CA GLU A 753 -30.49 29.73 17.86
C GLU A 753 -29.43 30.30 16.90
N LEU A 754 -29.40 29.87 15.63
CA LEU A 754 -28.46 30.38 14.64
C LEU A 754 -28.73 31.88 14.38
N PRO A 755 -27.71 32.76 14.44
CA PRO A 755 -27.91 34.17 14.13
C PRO A 755 -28.13 34.39 12.64
N GLU A 756 -28.88 35.45 12.31
CA GLU A 756 -29.15 35.91 10.94
C GLU A 756 -27.89 35.90 10.06
N ALA A 757 -27.88 35.03 9.05
CA ALA A 757 -26.68 34.68 8.29
C ALA A 757 -25.99 35.91 7.67
N ASN A 758 -26.76 36.91 7.25
CA ASN A 758 -26.22 38.16 6.71
C ASN A 758 -25.50 39.02 7.76
N GLU A 759 -25.98 39.05 9.01
CA GLU A 759 -25.31 39.79 10.09
C GLU A 759 -24.09 39.05 10.61
N TRP A 760 -24.17 37.72 10.78
CA TRP A 760 -23.02 36.89 11.14
C TRP A 760 -21.91 37.01 10.09
N LYS A 761 -22.25 36.90 8.80
CA LYS A 761 -21.30 37.15 7.69
C LYS A 761 -20.73 38.56 7.70
N LYS A 762 -21.45 39.61 8.11
CA LYS A 762 -20.88 40.97 8.22
C LYS A 762 -19.79 41.05 9.29
N ALA A 763 -20.01 40.42 10.44
CA ALA A 763 -19.07 40.44 11.57
C ALA A 763 -17.78 39.62 11.32
N LEU A 764 -17.85 38.59 10.47
CA LEU A 764 -16.72 37.73 10.13
C LEU A 764 -15.74 38.34 9.12
N LYS A 765 -14.46 37.94 9.21
CA LYS A 765 -13.45 38.19 8.15
C LYS A 765 -13.79 37.36 6.91
N ARG A 766 -13.43 37.86 5.72
CA ARG A 766 -13.79 37.26 4.41
C ARG A 766 -13.58 35.73 4.31
N PRO A 767 -12.45 35.14 4.78
CA PRO A 767 -12.25 33.69 4.67
C PRO A 767 -13.22 32.84 5.49
N LEU A 768 -13.80 33.37 6.58
CA LEU A 768 -14.68 32.61 7.47
C LEU A 768 -16.17 32.69 7.08
N LYS A 769 -16.54 33.49 6.05
CA LYS A 769 -17.94 33.78 5.74
C LYS A 769 -18.70 32.60 5.12
N PHE A 770 -18.01 31.61 4.56
CA PHE A 770 -18.66 30.46 3.90
C PHE A 770 -19.19 29.44 4.92
N TYR A 771 -18.50 29.24 6.04
CA TYR A 771 -18.95 28.36 7.13
C TYR A 771 -20.34 28.74 7.67
N VAL A 772 -20.78 29.99 7.54
CA VAL A 772 -22.13 30.43 7.96
C VAL A 772 -23.23 29.74 7.16
N ASP A 773 -22.97 29.37 5.91
CA ASP A 773 -23.94 28.69 5.03
C ASP A 773 -23.98 27.17 5.23
N MET A 774 -23.12 26.61 6.09
CA MET A 774 -22.93 25.17 6.28
C MET A 774 -23.53 24.63 7.59
N TRP A 775 -24.30 25.43 8.32
CA TRP A 775 -24.93 25.03 9.59
C TRP A 775 -26.37 24.52 9.36
N GLU A 776 -26.60 23.24 9.65
CA GLU A 776 -27.93 22.63 9.67
C GLU A 776 -28.44 22.45 11.12
N PRO A 777 -29.75 22.66 11.40
CA PRO A 777 -30.34 22.25 12.67
C PRO A 777 -30.32 20.72 12.84
N TYR A 778 -29.87 20.25 14.01
CA TYR A 778 -29.91 18.82 14.38
C TYR A 778 -31.35 18.42 14.77
N LYS A 779 -31.82 17.28 14.22
CA LYS A 779 -33.25 16.91 14.13
C LYS A 779 -33.59 15.69 14.97
#